data_AF-A0A6G1IJG7-F1
#
_entry.id   AF-A0A6G1IJG7-F1
#
_cell.length_a   1.000
_cell.length_b   1.000
_cell.length_c   1.000
_cell.angle_alpha   90.00
_cell.angle_beta   90.00
_cell.angle_gamma   90.00
#
_symmetry.space_group_name_H-M   'P 1'
#
loop_
_entity.id
_entity.type
_entity.pdbx_description
1 polymer ?
#
loop_
_entity_poly.entity_id
_entity_poly.type
_entity_poly.pdbx_seq_one_letter_code
_entity_poly.pdbx_strand_id
1 'polypeptide(L)'
;MTIEKFPEYLKTHKVVNKYDPSKGPKLPHPWREMDKAEALDGMPENDKELDHLFRTANTLAKVERSPAIKVALVGFSADGAACTSAVIGYAHFPGGEEDEDVKFFARIELLNAEKREEIKEHARPFHYYHDEDDDSEDEDAPRSKKCGCDESDRCAKDTAEDVFVTLFGSMEKCETAIAKLDRKSEGIAQFCRKDQKDLIKKISPVLTKVKGRISFQHNLLEQGLELVDVPVRHAKEVKVFDVELIFGDTIRIASNDSVINNARAAATVRGATSVKLVATKIDPISPNQLDQCTGLPYDQIKEMIQITEAEENRADAEEDWVVDDIFSKHQIYLKRHLVQVKVFDRSKHIDEELATKFPSRSPADNPEVFHASASNHMDWIKKPELRFNEQPPLSPHLTGLPGIRRFLRIVADTDRDTRFRDLTEAFDGIRQEFIKQLRSQTKSTFEDLSKNGVAKTQADTDVYKHLVDKRLRKQWVALPGVIPKGASKARDLQEGCNWNQEITDILAPGLNKWFLYHTKCMKTIALALRQALDHAHQQTIRMMEKSPANLVVEKAKKKWEDFRPKMKAKLSVLMSNIDRLERRSVLWATMQNRRENNLVAKITTSKYKGKTRYFTPRIAFQKEFFLKLTIRADTHLVDDLISRFQKEFDRALDNVLDEHFEDMDKLLEGFSEMLRNQPTVDYTITPLGEDMRKRLEGSPFLLRRDASAEDTGETVGELFDRISKRRWAGGPNTQRVRIKEN
;
A
#
# COMPACT_ATOMS: atom_id res chain seq x y z
N MET A 1 13.53 -10.39 -50.13
CA MET A 1 14.00 -9.06 -50.58
C MET A 1 14.95 -9.30 -51.75
N THR A 2 14.63 -8.81 -52.94
CA THR A 2 15.52 -8.96 -54.10
C THR A 2 16.76 -8.08 -53.95
N ILE A 3 17.83 -8.38 -54.68
CA ILE A 3 19.09 -7.63 -54.60
C ILE A 3 18.88 -6.16 -54.99
N GLU A 4 18.02 -5.86 -55.96
CA GLU A 4 17.80 -4.48 -56.45
C GLU A 4 17.20 -3.57 -55.38
N LYS A 5 16.39 -4.14 -54.48
CA LYS A 5 15.76 -3.42 -53.36
C LYS A 5 16.63 -3.40 -52.10
N PHE A 6 17.66 -4.24 -52.04
CA PHE A 6 18.50 -4.36 -50.85
C PHE A 6 19.28 -3.08 -50.50
N PRO A 7 19.84 -2.30 -51.46
CA PRO A 7 20.49 -1.04 -51.14
C PRO A 7 19.59 -0.04 -50.40
N GLU A 8 18.30 0.03 -50.73
CA GLU A 8 17.33 0.88 -50.03
C GLU A 8 17.07 0.40 -48.59
N TYR A 9 16.96 -0.93 -48.41
CA TYR A 9 16.87 -1.54 -47.08
C TYR A 9 18.15 -1.27 -46.26
N LEU A 10 19.32 -1.41 -46.88
CA LEU A 10 20.60 -1.18 -46.21
C LEU A 10 20.77 0.27 -45.79
N LYS A 11 20.30 1.25 -46.58
CA LYS A 11 20.32 2.68 -46.18
C LYS A 11 19.59 2.93 -44.86
N THR A 12 18.49 2.22 -44.61
CA THR A 12 17.69 2.36 -43.38
C THR A 12 18.18 1.47 -42.22
N HIS A 13 18.97 0.42 -42.50
CA HIS A 13 19.42 -0.57 -41.52
C HIS A 13 20.95 -0.65 -41.34
N LYS A 14 21.71 0.27 -41.94
CA LYS A 14 23.18 0.30 -41.88
C LYS A 14 23.69 0.33 -40.43
N VAL A 15 23.06 1.19 -39.63
CA VAL A 15 23.27 1.32 -38.20
C VAL A 15 21.90 1.31 -37.54
N VAL A 16 21.66 0.34 -36.67
CA VAL A 16 20.43 0.28 -35.89
C VAL A 16 20.78 0.59 -34.45
N ASN A 17 20.02 1.51 -33.85
CA ASN A 17 20.19 1.86 -32.45
C ASN A 17 19.91 0.66 -31.55
N LYS A 18 20.52 0.66 -30.38
CA LYS A 18 20.22 -0.23 -29.27
C LYS A 18 18.71 -0.39 -29.11
N TYR A 19 18.25 -1.63 -29.03
CA TYR A 19 16.87 -1.87 -28.67
C TYR A 19 16.65 -1.34 -27.25
N ASP A 20 15.70 -0.42 -27.11
CA ASP A 20 15.30 0.12 -25.82
C ASP A 20 13.97 -0.53 -25.41
N PRO A 21 13.98 -1.47 -24.44
CA PRO A 21 12.77 -2.09 -23.92
C PRO A 21 11.73 -1.09 -23.39
N SER A 22 12.14 0.13 -23.06
CA SER A 22 11.25 1.19 -22.60
C SER A 22 10.49 1.88 -23.73
N LYS A 23 11.01 1.82 -24.98
CA LYS A 23 10.40 2.36 -26.21
C LYS A 23 9.54 1.34 -26.96
N GLY A 24 9.61 0.06 -26.61
CA GLY A 24 8.73 -0.94 -27.21
C GLY A 24 7.26 -0.55 -27.07
N PRO A 25 6.38 -0.92 -28.02
CA PRO A 25 4.97 -0.55 -28.00
C PRO A 25 4.39 -0.88 -26.63
N LYS A 26 4.09 0.18 -25.89
CA LYS A 26 3.38 0.08 -24.63
C LYS A 26 1.97 -0.39 -24.97
N LEU A 27 1.34 -1.17 -24.10
CA LEU A 27 -0.06 -1.51 -24.30
C LEU A 27 -0.84 -0.21 -24.57
N PRO A 28 -1.72 -0.20 -25.59
CA PRO A 28 -2.57 0.94 -25.88
C PRO A 28 -3.27 1.30 -24.57
N HIS A 29 -2.88 2.44 -24.03
CA HIS A 29 -3.41 2.95 -22.78
C HIS A 29 -3.89 4.34 -23.16
N PRO A 30 -5.15 4.70 -22.89
CA PRO A 30 -5.71 6.00 -23.31
C PRO A 30 -4.78 7.17 -22.96
N TRP A 31 -4.22 7.16 -21.75
CA TRP A 31 -3.21 8.14 -21.28
C TRP A 31 -1.85 8.20 -22.02
N ARG A 32 -1.46 7.14 -22.72
CA ARG A 32 -0.17 7.06 -23.47
C ARG A 32 -0.33 7.31 -24.96
N GLU A 33 -1.55 7.15 -25.48
CA GLU A 33 -1.90 7.43 -26.87
C GLU A 33 -2.30 8.89 -27.10
N MET A 34 -2.59 9.63 -26.03
CA MET A 34 -2.65 11.09 -26.11
C MET A 34 -1.25 11.62 -26.38
N ASP A 35 -1.05 12.20 -27.56
CA ASP A 35 0.14 13.00 -27.84
C ASP A 35 0.13 14.16 -26.84
N LYS A 36 1.08 14.13 -25.90
CA LYS A 36 1.13 15.10 -24.81
C LYS A 36 1.36 16.52 -25.33
N ALA A 37 1.94 16.69 -26.52
CA ALA A 37 2.09 18.00 -27.14
C ALA A 37 0.78 18.44 -27.81
N GLU A 38 0.09 17.53 -28.49
CA GLU A 38 -1.15 17.80 -29.21
C GLU A 38 -2.37 17.97 -28.26
N ALA A 39 -2.36 17.32 -27.09
CA ALA A 39 -3.33 17.55 -26.02
C ALA A 39 -3.09 18.86 -25.23
N LEU A 40 -1.94 19.51 -25.45
CA LEU A 40 -1.57 20.79 -24.80
C LEU A 40 -1.65 21.99 -25.75
N ASP A 41 -1.80 21.78 -27.07
CA ASP A 41 -1.92 22.88 -28.03
C ASP A 41 -3.32 23.49 -27.94
N GLY A 42 -3.40 24.75 -27.50
CA GLY A 42 -4.66 25.45 -27.21
C GLY A 42 -5.07 25.50 -25.73
N MET A 43 -4.21 25.05 -24.81
CA MET A 43 -4.52 25.11 -23.37
C MET A 43 -4.45 26.55 -22.80
N PRO A 44 -5.47 27.02 -22.06
CA PRO A 44 -5.42 28.32 -21.41
C PRO A 44 -4.42 28.34 -20.24
N GLU A 45 -3.53 29.33 -20.20
CA GLU A 45 -2.44 29.50 -19.21
C GLU A 45 -2.91 29.56 -17.73
N ASN A 46 -4.22 29.62 -17.47
CA ASN A 46 -4.81 29.74 -16.13
C ASN A 46 -5.61 28.52 -15.67
N ASP A 47 -5.57 27.40 -16.41
CA ASP A 47 -6.28 26.19 -16.01
C ASP A 47 -5.57 25.44 -14.88
N LYS A 48 -6.02 25.70 -13.66
CA LYS A 48 -5.49 25.11 -12.41
C LYS A 48 -5.71 23.60 -12.32
N GLU A 49 -6.69 23.06 -13.05
CA GLU A 49 -7.00 21.62 -13.02
C GLU A 49 -5.97 20.84 -13.83
N LEU A 50 -5.58 21.37 -14.98
CA LEU A 50 -4.52 20.78 -15.80
C LEU A 50 -3.11 21.00 -15.21
N ASP A 51 -2.85 22.14 -14.57
CA ASP A 51 -1.62 22.33 -13.79
C ASP A 51 -1.55 21.35 -12.59
N HIS A 52 -2.69 21.04 -11.97
CA HIS A 52 -2.80 20.00 -10.96
C HIS A 52 -2.56 18.59 -11.53
N LEU A 53 -3.13 18.25 -12.70
CA LEU A 53 -2.88 16.97 -13.38
C LEU A 53 -1.40 16.80 -13.75
N PHE A 54 -0.73 17.86 -14.22
CA PHE A 54 0.69 17.87 -14.55
C PHE A 54 1.58 17.64 -13.31
N ARG A 55 1.27 18.32 -12.20
CA ARG A 55 1.95 18.12 -10.90
C ARG A 55 1.68 16.71 -10.33
N THR A 56 0.46 16.20 -10.53
CA THR A 56 0.03 14.86 -10.10
C THR A 56 0.74 13.76 -10.90
N ALA A 57 0.94 13.95 -12.21
CA ALA A 57 1.67 13.02 -13.07
C ALA A 57 3.12 12.79 -12.62
N ASN A 58 3.81 13.85 -12.17
CA ASN A 58 5.16 13.75 -11.61
C ASN A 58 5.19 13.13 -10.21
N THR A 59 4.10 13.21 -9.44
CA THR A 59 3.97 12.52 -8.14
C THR A 59 3.50 11.07 -8.26
N LEU A 60 2.84 10.68 -9.35
CA LEU A 60 2.48 9.28 -9.65
C LEU A 60 3.71 8.37 -9.80
N ALA A 61 4.87 8.91 -10.18
CA ALA A 61 6.14 8.18 -10.15
C ALA A 61 6.58 7.76 -8.73
N LYS A 62 6.06 8.44 -7.69
CA LYS A 62 6.36 8.21 -6.26
C LYS A 62 5.26 7.42 -5.52
N VAL A 63 4.22 6.96 -6.22
CA VAL A 63 3.13 6.18 -5.62
C VAL A 63 3.56 4.72 -5.47
N GLU A 64 3.45 4.19 -4.26
CA GLU A 64 3.69 2.78 -3.95
C GLU A 64 2.68 1.91 -4.74
N ARG A 65 3.23 0.96 -5.50
CA ARG A 65 2.48 0.12 -6.46
C ARG A 65 1.82 -1.07 -5.73
N SER A 66 0.98 -1.83 -6.43
CA SER A 66 0.25 -2.98 -5.89
C SER A 66 1.19 -3.96 -5.22
N PRO A 67 0.68 -4.87 -4.36
CA PRO A 67 1.39 -6.11 -4.07
C PRO A 67 1.94 -6.64 -5.38
N ALA A 68 3.24 -6.88 -5.38
CA ALA A 68 3.91 -7.24 -6.61
C ALA A 68 3.34 -8.57 -7.11
N ILE A 69 3.01 -8.66 -8.39
CA ILE A 69 2.57 -9.91 -9.02
C ILE A 69 3.68 -10.92 -8.81
N LYS A 70 3.36 -12.00 -8.12
CA LYS A 70 4.32 -13.04 -7.81
C LYS A 70 4.37 -14.01 -8.97
N VAL A 71 5.47 -13.97 -9.70
CA VAL A 71 5.73 -14.83 -10.84
C VAL A 71 6.73 -15.89 -10.42
N ALA A 72 6.31 -17.15 -10.40
CA ALA A 72 7.23 -18.26 -10.23
C ALA A 72 7.96 -18.53 -11.54
N LEU A 73 9.28 -18.68 -11.47
CA LEU A 73 10.11 -19.16 -12.56
C LEU A 73 10.52 -20.60 -12.23
N VAL A 74 10.08 -21.57 -13.03
CA VAL A 74 10.36 -22.99 -12.80
C VAL A 74 11.20 -23.50 -13.97
N GLY A 75 12.50 -23.68 -13.75
CA GLY A 75 13.44 -24.13 -14.78
C GLY A 75 13.76 -25.63 -14.71
N PHE A 76 13.73 -26.30 -15.86
CA PHE A 76 14.20 -27.69 -16.01
C PHE A 76 15.57 -27.70 -16.69
N SER A 77 16.65 -27.55 -15.92
CA SER A 77 18.01 -27.81 -16.41
C SER A 77 18.34 -29.30 -16.25
N ALA A 78 19.15 -29.82 -17.18
CA ALA A 78 19.75 -31.15 -17.06
C ALA A 78 20.62 -31.20 -15.79
N ASP A 79 20.44 -32.28 -15.05
CA ASP A 79 21.15 -32.73 -13.85
C ASP A 79 21.11 -31.82 -12.62
N GLY A 80 20.36 -32.29 -11.62
CA GLY A 80 20.09 -31.64 -10.35
C GLY A 80 21.29 -31.53 -9.40
N ALA A 81 22.46 -31.14 -9.90
CA ALA A 81 23.71 -31.08 -9.15
C ALA A 81 24.15 -29.64 -8.80
N ALA A 82 23.27 -28.81 -8.21
CA ALA A 82 23.72 -27.50 -7.72
C ALA A 82 22.82 -26.85 -6.65
N CYS A 83 22.54 -27.46 -5.49
CA CYS A 83 22.12 -26.63 -4.33
C CYS A 83 22.51 -27.22 -2.96
N THR A 84 23.49 -26.64 -2.25
CA THR A 84 23.76 -26.99 -0.83
C THR A 84 23.92 -25.79 0.12
N SER A 85 23.71 -24.54 -0.31
CA SER A 85 23.82 -23.33 0.56
C SER A 85 22.73 -22.29 0.25
N ALA A 86 22.23 -21.55 1.26
CA ALA A 86 21.12 -20.60 1.10
C ALA A 86 21.40 -19.18 1.65
N VAL A 87 21.41 -18.16 0.79
CA VAL A 87 21.48 -16.73 1.12
C VAL A 87 20.17 -16.26 1.71
N ILE A 88 20.13 -15.79 2.95
CA ILE A 88 18.88 -15.53 3.67
C ILE A 88 18.45 -14.06 3.59
N GLY A 89 19.30 -13.18 3.06
CA GLY A 89 18.98 -11.76 3.01
C GLY A 89 20.04 -10.92 2.33
N TYR A 90 19.56 -9.99 1.51
CA TYR A 90 20.34 -8.93 0.87
C TYR A 90 19.72 -7.58 1.25
N ALA A 91 20.53 -6.67 1.80
CA ALA A 91 20.05 -5.35 2.20
C ALA A 91 20.96 -4.27 1.59
N HIS A 92 20.32 -3.27 0.99
CA HIS A 92 20.96 -2.05 0.53
C HIS A 92 20.62 -0.94 1.53
N PHE A 93 21.65 -0.38 2.16
CA PHE A 93 21.50 0.76 3.05
C PHE A 93 21.97 2.00 2.28
N PRO A 94 21.06 2.84 1.77
CA PRO A 94 21.46 4.14 1.24
C PRO A 94 22.12 4.92 2.38
N GLY A 95 23.29 5.51 2.12
CA GLY A 95 24.02 6.31 3.11
C GLY A 95 23.13 7.41 3.68
N GLY A 96 23.23 7.66 4.99
CA GLY A 96 22.55 8.78 5.64
C GLY A 96 23.07 10.13 5.13
N GLU A 97 22.37 11.22 5.46
CA GLU A 97 22.70 12.58 5.03
C GLU A 97 24.06 13.12 5.56
N GLU A 98 24.77 12.36 6.40
CA GLU A 98 26.09 12.70 6.92
C GLU A 98 27.11 11.60 6.59
N ASP A 99 27.92 11.79 5.55
CA ASP A 99 29.18 11.10 5.18
C ASP A 99 29.29 9.55 5.35
N GLU A 100 28.18 8.82 5.53
CA GLU A 100 28.22 7.36 5.58
C GLU A 100 28.21 6.77 4.16
N ASP A 101 29.36 6.23 3.75
CA ASP A 101 29.48 5.45 2.51
C ASP A 101 28.36 4.40 2.40
N VAL A 102 27.74 4.33 1.22
CA VAL A 102 26.75 3.30 0.85
C VAL A 102 27.31 1.90 1.17
N LYS A 103 26.55 1.10 1.93
CA LYS A 103 26.95 -0.27 2.30
C LYS A 103 25.95 -1.28 1.78
N PHE A 104 26.48 -2.31 1.12
CA PHE A 104 25.75 -3.49 0.70
C PHE A 104 26.01 -4.63 1.69
N PHE A 105 24.96 -5.28 2.15
CA PHE A 105 25.03 -6.37 3.12
C PHE A 105 24.41 -7.66 2.57
N ALA A 106 25.09 -8.78 2.78
CA ALA A 106 24.56 -10.12 2.48
C ALA A 106 24.75 -11.06 3.67
N ARG A 107 23.69 -11.81 3.99
CA ARG A 107 23.68 -12.87 5.03
C ARG A 107 23.46 -14.22 4.38
N ILE A 108 24.34 -15.18 4.61
CA ILE A 108 24.28 -16.54 4.03
C ILE A 108 24.16 -17.57 5.15
N GLU A 109 23.10 -18.39 5.15
CA GLU A 109 23.03 -19.63 5.94
C GLU A 109 23.68 -20.74 5.12
N LEU A 110 24.64 -21.40 5.73
CA LEU A 110 25.13 -22.66 5.21
C LEU A 110 24.29 -23.78 5.82
N LEU A 111 23.93 -24.79 5.02
CA LEU A 111 23.31 -26.00 5.56
C LEU A 111 24.28 -26.63 6.57
N ASN A 112 23.76 -27.04 7.72
CA ASN A 112 24.55 -27.78 8.71
C ASN A 112 25.05 -29.11 8.12
N ALA A 113 26.06 -29.72 8.74
CA ALA A 113 26.67 -30.95 8.23
C ALA A 113 25.63 -32.09 8.08
N GLU A 114 24.70 -32.18 9.01
CA GLU A 114 23.63 -33.18 9.03
C GLU A 114 22.71 -33.09 7.80
N LYS A 115 22.20 -31.89 7.46
CA LYS A 115 21.37 -31.70 6.25
C LYS A 115 22.14 -31.91 4.96
N ARG A 116 23.46 -31.72 4.96
CA ARG A 116 24.30 -31.99 3.79
C ARG A 116 24.48 -33.49 3.56
N GLU A 117 24.62 -34.28 4.62
CA GLU A 117 24.64 -35.74 4.51
C GLU A 117 23.26 -36.31 4.14
N GLU A 118 22.16 -35.76 4.67
CA GLU A 118 20.80 -36.15 4.26
C GLU A 118 20.56 -35.93 2.75
N ILE A 119 21.04 -34.80 2.20
CA ILE A 119 20.97 -34.52 0.76
C ILE A 119 21.87 -35.47 -0.04
N LYS A 120 23.06 -35.81 0.44
CA LYS A 120 23.96 -36.79 -0.22
C LYS A 120 23.35 -38.19 -0.23
N GLU A 121 22.74 -38.62 0.87
CA GLU A 121 22.03 -39.89 0.94
C GLU A 121 20.83 -39.93 0.00
N HIS A 122 20.11 -38.82 -0.16
CA HIS A 122 19.03 -38.73 -1.16
C HIS A 122 19.53 -38.64 -2.61
N ALA A 123 20.76 -38.18 -2.85
CA ALA A 123 21.35 -38.11 -4.18
C ALA A 123 21.94 -39.45 -4.65
N ARG A 124 22.42 -40.31 -3.73
CA ARG A 124 22.99 -41.64 -4.03
C ARG A 124 22.06 -42.55 -4.86
N PRO A 125 20.75 -42.67 -4.56
CA PRO A 125 19.83 -43.48 -5.36
C PRO A 125 19.66 -42.99 -6.80
N PHE A 126 19.82 -41.70 -7.05
CA PHE A 126 19.67 -41.12 -8.38
C PHE A 126 20.91 -41.31 -9.27
N HIS A 127 22.10 -41.41 -8.67
CA HIS A 127 23.31 -41.75 -9.42
C HIS A 127 23.25 -43.19 -9.93
N TYR A 128 22.73 -44.10 -9.09
CA TYR A 128 22.52 -45.51 -9.46
C TYR A 128 21.50 -45.68 -10.60
N TYR A 129 20.44 -44.87 -10.63
CA TYR A 129 19.40 -44.96 -11.66
C TYR A 129 19.82 -44.48 -13.06
N HIS A 130 20.96 -43.81 -13.20
CA HIS A 130 21.44 -43.27 -14.47
C HIS A 130 22.69 -43.97 -15.02
N ASP A 131 23.34 -44.84 -14.23
CA ASP A 131 24.53 -45.59 -14.62
C ASP A 131 24.26 -47.09 -14.85
N GLU A 132 23.01 -47.55 -14.79
CA GLU A 132 22.65 -48.97 -15.00
C GLU A 132 22.83 -49.48 -16.46
N ASP A 133 23.27 -48.64 -17.40
CA ASP A 133 23.59 -49.07 -18.78
C ASP A 133 25.06 -49.48 -18.97
N ASP A 134 25.93 -49.44 -17.95
CA ASP A 134 27.37 -49.76 -18.08
C ASP A 134 27.79 -51.12 -17.49
N ASP A 135 26.83 -51.98 -17.15
CA ASP A 135 27.08 -53.38 -16.74
C ASP A 135 26.71 -54.38 -17.86
N SER A 136 27.20 -54.17 -19.08
CA SER A 136 27.21 -55.22 -20.11
C SER A 136 28.60 -55.88 -20.20
N GLU A 137 28.77 -56.95 -19.43
CA GLU A 137 29.86 -57.93 -19.51
C GLU A 137 29.84 -58.70 -20.85
N ASP A 138 30.11 -58.03 -21.97
CA ASP A 138 30.48 -58.72 -23.23
C ASP A 138 31.88 -58.25 -23.64
N GLU A 139 32.89 -58.99 -23.15
CA GLU A 139 34.22 -59.02 -23.76
C GLU A 139 34.12 -59.62 -25.18
N ASP A 140 34.99 -59.15 -26.09
CA ASP A 140 35.26 -59.71 -27.43
C ASP A 140 34.45 -59.23 -28.66
N ALA A 141 34.22 -57.92 -28.79
CA ALA A 141 34.13 -57.33 -30.13
C ALA A 141 34.76 -55.91 -30.21
N PRO A 142 35.58 -55.61 -31.23
CA PRO A 142 36.13 -54.27 -31.42
C PRO A 142 35.00 -53.32 -31.86
N ARG A 143 34.39 -52.63 -30.89
CA ARG A 143 33.44 -51.54 -31.16
C ARG A 143 34.20 -50.40 -31.84
N SER A 144 33.97 -50.24 -33.15
CA SER A 144 34.38 -49.04 -33.87
C SER A 144 33.74 -47.82 -33.20
N LYS A 145 34.56 -46.96 -32.59
CA LYS A 145 34.16 -45.66 -32.05
C LYS A 145 33.31 -44.92 -33.08
N LYS A 146 32.02 -44.70 -32.79
CA LYS A 146 31.23 -43.68 -33.48
C LYS A 146 31.75 -42.31 -33.06
N CYS A 147 32.76 -41.84 -33.78
CA CYS A 147 33.28 -40.49 -33.72
C CYS A 147 32.21 -39.55 -34.31
N GLY A 148 31.42 -38.86 -33.48
CA GLY A 148 30.47 -37.86 -33.99
C GLY A 148 29.37 -37.37 -33.06
N CYS A 149 29.06 -38.08 -31.97
CA CYS A 149 27.99 -37.64 -31.05
C CYS A 149 28.48 -36.88 -29.80
N ASP A 150 29.76 -36.99 -29.43
CA ASP A 150 30.24 -36.47 -28.14
C ASP A 150 30.44 -34.94 -28.10
N GLU A 151 30.71 -34.26 -29.21
CA GLU A 151 30.97 -32.81 -29.18
C GLU A 151 29.69 -31.96 -29.07
N SER A 152 28.59 -32.37 -29.71
CA SER A 152 27.32 -31.64 -29.59
C SER A 152 26.67 -31.88 -28.22
N ASP A 153 26.82 -33.08 -27.65
CA ASP A 153 26.39 -33.35 -26.27
C ASP A 153 27.33 -32.73 -25.24
N ARG A 154 28.64 -32.62 -25.50
CA ARG A 154 29.55 -31.79 -24.67
C ARG A 154 29.19 -30.32 -24.72
N CYS A 155 28.99 -29.72 -25.90
CA CYS A 155 28.58 -28.31 -26.00
C CYS A 155 27.19 -28.02 -25.40
N ALA A 156 26.29 -29.03 -25.37
CA ALA A 156 25.01 -28.92 -24.68
C ALA A 156 25.13 -29.12 -23.15
N LYS A 157 26.06 -29.97 -22.69
CA LYS A 157 26.44 -30.14 -21.27
C LYS A 157 27.13 -28.87 -20.72
N ASP A 158 27.93 -28.20 -21.55
CA ASP A 158 28.64 -26.97 -21.20
C ASP A 158 27.72 -25.76 -21.02
N THR A 159 26.45 -25.76 -21.43
CA THR A 159 25.66 -24.50 -21.40
C THR A 159 25.21 -24.07 -20.00
N ALA A 160 24.98 -25.03 -19.09
CA ALA A 160 24.65 -24.73 -17.69
C ALA A 160 25.92 -24.57 -16.85
N GLU A 161 26.93 -25.40 -17.09
CA GLU A 161 28.23 -25.31 -16.44
C GLU A 161 29.00 -24.06 -16.87
N ASP A 162 28.96 -23.62 -18.14
CA ASP A 162 29.58 -22.36 -18.58
C ASP A 162 28.81 -21.15 -18.08
N VAL A 163 27.48 -21.14 -18.10
CA VAL A 163 26.72 -20.03 -17.50
C VAL A 163 27.00 -19.96 -15.99
N PHE A 164 27.16 -21.10 -15.31
CA PHE A 164 27.43 -21.16 -13.88
C PHE A 164 28.91 -20.93 -13.52
N VAL A 165 29.88 -21.39 -14.30
CA VAL A 165 31.33 -21.15 -14.13
C VAL A 165 31.68 -19.71 -14.50
N THR A 166 31.02 -19.16 -15.54
CA THR A 166 31.12 -17.75 -15.92
C THR A 166 30.50 -16.81 -14.87
N LEU A 167 29.46 -17.25 -14.15
CA LEU A 167 28.81 -16.43 -13.10
C LEU A 167 29.31 -16.72 -11.66
N PHE A 168 29.81 -17.92 -11.36
CA PHE A 168 29.99 -18.44 -9.98
C PHE A 168 31.24 -19.33 -9.72
N GLY A 169 31.91 -19.86 -10.75
CA GLY A 169 33.13 -20.69 -10.62
C GLY A 169 32.91 -22.17 -10.24
N SER A 170 33.99 -22.98 -10.18
CA SER A 170 33.95 -24.45 -9.98
C SER A 170 33.62 -24.90 -8.54
N MET A 171 33.13 -26.13 -8.36
CA MET A 171 32.73 -26.70 -7.06
C MET A 171 33.86 -26.72 -6.02
N GLU A 172 35.09 -27.04 -6.42
CA GLU A 172 36.27 -26.94 -5.54
C GLU A 172 36.50 -25.51 -5.03
N LYS A 173 36.19 -24.49 -5.83
CA LYS A 173 36.26 -23.08 -5.40
C LYS A 173 35.16 -22.75 -4.39
N CYS A 174 33.98 -23.36 -4.50
CA CYS A 174 32.88 -23.21 -3.54
C CYS A 174 33.25 -23.83 -2.19
N GLU A 175 33.76 -25.06 -2.15
CA GLU A 175 34.19 -25.72 -0.92
C GLU A 175 35.38 -24.99 -0.27
N THR A 176 36.35 -24.57 -1.08
CA THR A 176 37.48 -23.76 -0.62
C THR A 176 37.04 -22.39 -0.11
N ALA A 177 36.04 -21.76 -0.75
CA ALA A 177 35.46 -20.51 -0.28
C ALA A 177 34.71 -20.70 1.05
N ILE A 178 33.90 -21.75 1.16
CA ILE A 178 33.15 -22.13 2.37
C ILE A 178 34.08 -22.45 3.56
N ALA A 179 35.26 -23.03 3.29
CA ALA A 179 36.29 -23.27 4.31
C ALA A 179 36.98 -21.99 4.78
N LYS A 180 37.02 -20.95 3.94
CA LYS A 180 37.63 -19.63 4.24
C LYS A 180 36.66 -18.64 4.92
N LEU A 181 35.38 -19.01 5.11
CA LEU A 181 34.41 -18.13 5.76
C LEU A 181 34.56 -18.20 7.28
N ASP A 182 34.68 -17.03 7.91
CA ASP A 182 34.64 -16.88 9.35
C ASP A 182 33.21 -17.17 9.85
N ARG A 183 33.00 -18.40 10.33
CA ARG A 183 31.69 -18.87 10.79
C ARG A 183 31.50 -18.44 12.24
N LYS A 184 30.60 -17.48 12.47
CA LYS A 184 29.99 -17.33 13.80
C LYS A 184 29.29 -18.65 14.17
N SER A 185 29.16 -18.94 15.46
CA SER A 185 28.65 -20.21 16.04
C SER A 185 27.28 -20.70 15.53
N GLU A 186 26.57 -19.91 14.73
CA GLU A 186 25.24 -20.19 14.20
C GLU A 186 25.20 -20.59 12.70
N GLY A 187 26.35 -20.83 12.05
CA GLY A 187 26.36 -21.26 10.64
C GLY A 187 26.01 -20.15 9.63
N ILE A 188 26.12 -18.89 10.06
CA ILE A 188 25.81 -17.70 9.26
C ILE A 188 27.10 -16.96 8.89
N ALA A 189 27.32 -16.76 7.59
CA ALA A 189 28.35 -15.88 7.07
C ALA A 189 27.75 -14.50 6.74
N GLN A 190 28.40 -13.43 7.22
CA GLN A 190 27.99 -12.04 6.95
C GLN A 190 29.03 -11.34 6.08
N PHE A 191 28.57 -10.65 5.03
CA PHE A 191 29.41 -9.89 4.12
C PHE A 191 28.93 -8.45 4.03
N CYS A 192 29.85 -7.50 4.14
CA CYS A 192 29.58 -6.07 4.00
C CYS A 192 30.60 -5.46 3.03
N ARG A 193 30.17 -4.72 2.00
CA ARG A 193 31.04 -4.03 1.04
C ARG A 193 30.49 -2.66 0.67
N LYS A 194 31.38 -1.74 0.29
CA LYS A 194 31.02 -0.40 -0.19
C LYS A 194 30.48 -0.40 -1.63
N ASP A 195 30.82 -1.43 -2.40
CA ASP A 195 30.41 -1.60 -3.79
C ASP A 195 29.65 -2.92 -3.99
N GLN A 196 28.61 -2.89 -4.82
CA GLN A 196 27.76 -4.04 -5.13
C GLN A 196 28.52 -5.13 -5.90
N LYS A 197 29.38 -4.76 -6.86
CA LYS A 197 30.18 -5.72 -7.63
C LYS A 197 31.17 -6.43 -6.72
N ASP A 198 31.77 -5.72 -5.77
CA ASP A 198 32.66 -6.31 -4.77
C ASP A 198 31.93 -7.27 -3.81
N LEU A 199 30.69 -6.93 -3.42
CA LEU A 199 29.87 -7.83 -2.62
C LEU A 199 29.57 -9.10 -3.41
N ILE A 200 29.03 -8.96 -4.63
CA ILE A 200 28.68 -10.07 -5.52
C ILE A 200 29.91 -10.94 -5.80
N LYS A 201 31.06 -10.35 -6.13
CA LYS A 201 32.32 -11.09 -6.35
C LYS A 201 32.73 -11.93 -5.14
N LYS A 202 32.41 -11.46 -3.93
CA LYS A 202 32.75 -12.15 -2.69
C LYS A 202 31.74 -13.20 -2.25
N ILE A 203 30.45 -13.01 -2.56
CA ILE A 203 29.39 -13.99 -2.22
C ILE A 203 29.06 -14.98 -3.35
N SER A 204 29.46 -14.66 -4.59
CA SER A 204 29.28 -15.48 -5.79
C SER A 204 29.75 -16.92 -5.60
N PRO A 205 30.90 -17.21 -4.95
CA PRO A 205 31.32 -18.58 -4.69
C PRO A 205 30.45 -19.38 -3.72
N VAL A 206 29.48 -18.75 -3.04
CA VAL A 206 28.69 -19.34 -1.93
C VAL A 206 27.17 -19.28 -2.20
N LEU A 207 26.76 -18.63 -3.28
CA LEU A 207 25.37 -18.43 -3.71
C LEU A 207 24.86 -19.69 -4.41
N THR A 208 24.05 -20.52 -3.73
CA THR A 208 23.37 -21.66 -4.39
C THR A 208 21.87 -21.77 -4.10
N LYS A 209 21.32 -20.91 -3.24
CA LYS A 209 19.88 -20.72 -2.94
C LYS A 209 19.76 -19.35 -2.29
N VAL A 210 18.64 -18.63 -2.42
CA VAL A 210 18.42 -17.37 -1.69
C VAL A 210 17.11 -17.47 -0.90
N LYS A 211 17.19 -17.84 0.38
CA LYS A 211 16.11 -17.69 1.37
C LYS A 211 15.88 -16.22 1.76
N GLY A 212 15.65 -15.32 0.82
CA GLY A 212 15.42 -13.91 1.13
C GLY A 212 14.99 -13.13 -0.09
N ARG A 213 14.40 -11.96 0.13
CA ARG A 213 14.02 -11.06 -0.97
C ARG A 213 15.29 -10.38 -1.50
N ILE A 214 15.68 -10.67 -2.74
CA ILE A 214 16.66 -9.83 -3.45
C ILE A 214 15.89 -8.74 -4.17
N SER A 215 16.18 -7.48 -3.84
CA SER A 215 15.61 -6.33 -4.54
C SER A 215 16.64 -5.80 -5.54
N PHE A 216 16.29 -5.81 -6.83
CA PHE A 216 17.05 -5.11 -7.88
C PHE A 216 16.28 -3.86 -8.30
N GLN A 217 17.00 -2.76 -8.56
CA GLN A 217 16.43 -1.61 -9.26
C GLN A 217 16.34 -1.96 -10.75
N HIS A 218 15.19 -2.52 -11.14
CA HIS A 218 14.89 -2.84 -12.53
C HIS A 218 13.47 -2.39 -12.86
N ASN A 219 13.28 -1.76 -14.03
CA ASN A 219 11.99 -1.17 -14.44
C ASN A 219 10.80 -2.14 -14.35
N LEU A 220 11.04 -3.45 -14.54
CA LEU A 220 9.99 -4.47 -14.37
C LEU A 220 9.65 -4.73 -12.90
N LEU A 221 10.63 -4.81 -12.02
CA LEU A 221 10.39 -5.00 -10.58
C LEU A 221 9.75 -3.76 -9.96
N GLU A 222 10.18 -2.59 -10.42
CA GLU A 222 9.50 -1.34 -10.11
C GLU A 222 8.04 -1.43 -10.55
N GLN A 223 7.68 -2.05 -11.67
CA GLN A 223 6.29 -2.19 -12.16
C GLN A 223 5.40 -3.10 -11.29
N GLY A 224 5.85 -3.48 -10.10
CA GLY A 224 5.09 -4.33 -9.19
C GLY A 224 5.15 -5.79 -9.65
N LEU A 225 6.32 -6.26 -10.10
CA LEU A 225 6.60 -7.68 -10.34
C LEU A 225 7.53 -8.20 -9.26
N GLU A 226 7.21 -9.36 -8.70
CA GLU A 226 8.05 -10.13 -7.79
C GLU A 226 8.35 -11.45 -8.46
N LEU A 227 9.57 -11.60 -8.97
CA LEU A 227 10.02 -12.84 -9.59
C LEU A 227 10.58 -13.75 -8.50
N VAL A 228 10.07 -14.98 -8.44
CA VAL A 228 10.54 -16.00 -7.51
C VAL A 228 11.06 -17.17 -8.32
N ASP A 229 12.37 -17.38 -8.30
CA ASP A 229 12.99 -18.55 -8.91
C ASP A 229 12.75 -19.77 -8.01
N VAL A 230 12.03 -20.76 -8.53
CA VAL A 230 11.58 -21.94 -7.79
C VAL A 230 12.18 -23.18 -8.44
N PRO A 231 13.05 -23.92 -7.75
CA PRO A 231 13.52 -25.20 -8.27
C PRO A 231 12.33 -26.17 -8.32
N VAL A 232 12.25 -26.98 -9.39
CA VAL A 232 11.16 -27.91 -9.70
C VAL A 232 10.67 -28.70 -8.46
N ARG A 233 11.60 -29.22 -7.65
CA ARG A 233 11.30 -30.02 -6.45
C ARG A 233 10.49 -29.29 -5.37
N HIS A 234 10.55 -27.95 -5.33
CA HIS A 234 9.85 -27.13 -4.33
C HIS A 234 8.63 -26.40 -4.89
N ALA A 235 8.29 -26.58 -6.17
CA ALA A 235 7.13 -25.92 -6.78
C ALA A 235 5.81 -26.24 -6.03
N LYS A 236 5.70 -27.44 -5.44
CA LYS A 236 4.54 -27.87 -4.65
C LYS A 236 4.45 -27.19 -3.27
N GLU A 237 5.56 -26.74 -2.71
CA GLU A 237 5.61 -26.15 -1.37
C GLU A 237 5.20 -24.66 -1.38
N VAL A 238 5.43 -23.97 -2.50
CA VAL A 238 5.16 -22.53 -2.61
C VAL A 238 3.79 -22.28 -3.24
N LYS A 239 2.78 -22.10 -2.37
CA LYS A 239 1.37 -22.02 -2.77
C LYS A 239 0.92 -20.66 -3.32
N VAL A 240 1.74 -19.61 -3.24
CA VAL A 240 1.28 -18.21 -3.46
C VAL A 240 2.00 -17.56 -4.63
N PHE A 241 1.57 -17.88 -5.85
CA PHE A 241 1.98 -17.21 -7.09
C PHE A 241 0.76 -16.94 -7.95
N ASP A 242 0.74 -15.77 -8.58
CA ASP A 242 -0.33 -15.35 -9.49
C ASP A 242 -0.12 -15.97 -10.89
N VAL A 243 1.15 -16.14 -11.26
CA VAL A 243 1.60 -16.65 -12.56
C VAL A 243 2.76 -17.63 -12.36
N GLU A 244 2.77 -18.73 -13.11
CA GLU A 244 3.86 -19.71 -13.13
C GLU A 244 4.42 -19.82 -14.56
N LEU A 245 5.68 -19.41 -14.74
CA LEU A 245 6.43 -19.54 -15.99
C LEU A 245 7.32 -20.79 -15.90
N ILE A 246 7.06 -21.77 -16.76
CA ILE A 246 7.81 -23.02 -16.81
C ILE A 246 8.75 -22.98 -18.01
N PHE A 247 10.05 -23.10 -17.77
CA PHE A 247 11.10 -22.99 -18.78
C PHE A 247 11.62 -24.37 -19.18
N GLY A 248 11.67 -24.61 -20.49
CA GLY A 248 12.31 -25.79 -21.09
C GLY A 248 13.17 -25.39 -22.28
N ASP A 249 14.25 -26.12 -22.52
CA ASP A 249 15.03 -26.00 -23.77
C ASP A 249 14.17 -26.48 -24.95
N THR A 250 14.23 -25.81 -26.10
CA THR A 250 13.44 -26.17 -27.28
C THR A 250 13.68 -27.59 -27.80
N ILE A 251 14.81 -28.21 -27.48
CA ILE A 251 15.08 -29.63 -27.81
C ILE A 251 14.28 -30.57 -26.88
N ARG A 252 14.01 -30.15 -25.64
CA ARG A 252 13.48 -31.00 -24.58
C ARG A 252 12.07 -30.64 -24.13
N ILE A 253 11.56 -29.46 -24.45
CA ILE A 253 10.31 -28.94 -23.88
C ILE A 253 9.10 -29.81 -24.22
N ALA A 254 9.07 -30.41 -25.40
CA ALA A 254 7.99 -31.29 -25.86
C ALA A 254 8.23 -32.78 -25.55
N SER A 255 9.48 -33.19 -25.34
CA SER A 255 9.87 -34.58 -25.12
C SER A 255 10.09 -34.94 -23.65
N ASN A 256 10.37 -33.97 -22.78
CA ASN A 256 10.62 -34.20 -21.37
C ASN A 256 9.31 -34.28 -20.58
N ASP A 257 8.93 -35.51 -20.21
CA ASP A 257 7.72 -35.77 -19.42
C ASP A 257 7.68 -35.02 -18.09
N SER A 258 8.83 -34.66 -17.50
CA SER A 258 8.87 -33.85 -16.28
C SER A 258 8.35 -32.43 -16.51
N VAL A 259 8.71 -31.81 -17.65
CA VAL A 259 8.19 -30.48 -18.03
C VAL A 259 6.69 -30.55 -18.26
N ILE A 260 6.24 -31.54 -19.04
CA ILE A 260 4.82 -31.74 -19.37
C ILE A 260 3.98 -32.01 -18.12
N ASN A 261 4.43 -32.93 -17.27
CA ASN A 261 3.69 -33.30 -16.05
C ASN A 261 3.63 -32.16 -15.04
N ASN A 262 4.69 -31.35 -14.91
CA ASN A 262 4.66 -30.18 -14.04
C ASN A 262 3.76 -29.07 -14.61
N ALA A 263 3.77 -28.84 -15.93
CA ALA A 263 2.83 -27.92 -16.56
C ALA A 263 1.37 -28.36 -16.39
N ARG A 264 1.06 -29.66 -16.55
CA ARG A 264 -0.27 -30.21 -16.26
C ARG A 264 -0.65 -30.03 -14.79
N ALA A 265 0.26 -30.32 -13.87
CA ALA A 265 0.02 -30.15 -12.43
C ALA A 265 -0.24 -28.68 -12.07
N ALA A 266 0.60 -27.76 -12.56
CA ALA A 266 0.44 -26.33 -12.37
C ALA A 266 -0.89 -25.83 -12.96
N ALA A 267 -1.24 -26.25 -14.19
CA ALA A 267 -2.48 -25.87 -14.84
C ALA A 267 -3.71 -26.42 -14.11
N THR A 268 -3.63 -27.62 -13.54
CA THR A 268 -4.70 -28.20 -12.72
C THR A 268 -4.91 -27.43 -11.42
N VAL A 269 -3.83 -26.95 -10.79
CA VAL A 269 -3.87 -26.24 -9.51
C VAL A 269 -4.24 -24.77 -9.67
N ARG A 270 -3.72 -24.09 -10.70
CA ARG A 270 -3.82 -22.63 -10.88
C ARG A 270 -4.72 -22.19 -12.04
N GLY A 271 -5.09 -23.11 -12.93
CA GLY A 271 -5.71 -22.80 -14.21
C GLY A 271 -4.68 -22.54 -15.31
N ALA A 272 -5.00 -22.95 -16.53
CA ALA A 272 -4.11 -22.84 -17.69
C ALA A 272 -3.76 -21.40 -18.07
N THR A 273 -4.63 -20.43 -17.77
CA THR A 273 -4.39 -19.00 -18.03
C THR A 273 -3.24 -18.44 -17.20
N SER A 274 -3.01 -19.00 -16.00
CA SER A 274 -1.96 -18.58 -15.06
C SER A 274 -0.65 -19.36 -15.24
N VAL A 275 -0.61 -20.32 -16.17
CA VAL A 275 0.60 -21.11 -16.46
C VAL A 275 1.04 -20.81 -17.88
N LYS A 276 2.33 -20.50 -18.04
CA LYS A 276 2.93 -20.29 -19.36
C LYS A 276 4.14 -21.18 -19.52
N LEU A 277 4.26 -21.79 -20.70
CA LEU A 277 5.45 -22.52 -21.10
C LEU A 277 6.38 -21.56 -21.83
N VAL A 278 7.68 -21.63 -21.55
CA VAL A 278 8.70 -20.82 -22.23
C VAL A 278 9.73 -21.75 -22.85
N ALA A 279 9.66 -21.93 -24.16
CA ALA A 279 10.62 -22.66 -24.98
C ALA A 279 11.86 -21.79 -25.19
N THR A 280 12.87 -22.00 -24.35
CA THR A 280 14.13 -21.25 -24.37
C THR A 280 15.09 -21.78 -25.43
N LYS A 281 16.02 -20.92 -25.86
CA LYS A 281 17.04 -21.26 -26.87
C LYS A 281 16.40 -21.72 -28.19
N ILE A 282 15.50 -20.92 -28.75
CA ILE A 282 14.93 -21.23 -30.08
C ILE A 282 15.94 -20.99 -31.21
N ASP A 283 16.96 -20.17 -30.96
CA ASP A 283 17.93 -19.67 -31.93
C ASP A 283 19.20 -20.50 -32.18
N PRO A 284 19.68 -21.43 -31.32
CA PRO A 284 20.80 -22.29 -31.66
C PRO A 284 20.38 -23.23 -32.79
N ILE A 285 20.76 -22.85 -34.00
CA ILE A 285 20.56 -23.59 -35.23
C ILE A 285 21.93 -23.73 -35.86
N SER A 286 22.40 -24.96 -35.99
CA SER A 286 23.70 -25.23 -36.60
C SER A 286 23.64 -25.02 -38.12
N PRO A 287 24.77 -24.69 -38.78
CA PRO A 287 24.83 -24.64 -40.24
C PRO A 287 24.31 -25.93 -40.89
N ASN A 288 24.69 -27.09 -40.34
CA ASN A 288 24.21 -28.39 -40.80
C ASN A 288 22.67 -28.51 -40.76
N GLN A 289 22.02 -27.95 -39.75
CA GLN A 289 20.55 -27.94 -39.67
C GLN A 289 19.94 -27.04 -40.76
N LEU A 290 20.56 -25.91 -41.09
CA LEU A 290 20.11 -25.04 -42.18
C LEU A 290 20.32 -25.72 -43.54
N ASP A 291 21.44 -26.40 -43.73
CA ASP A 291 21.79 -27.11 -44.97
C ASP A 291 20.82 -28.27 -45.24
N GLN A 292 20.35 -28.94 -44.20
CA GLN A 292 19.34 -30.01 -44.29
C GLN A 292 17.91 -29.51 -44.55
N CYS A 293 17.62 -28.22 -44.39
CA CYS A 293 16.28 -27.69 -44.67
C CYS A 293 16.02 -27.67 -46.18
N THR A 294 14.95 -28.31 -46.62
CA THR A 294 14.55 -28.41 -48.03
C THR A 294 13.09 -27.94 -48.19
N GLY A 295 12.69 -27.63 -49.42
CA GLY A 295 11.35 -27.15 -49.74
C GLY A 295 11.23 -25.63 -49.67
N LEU A 296 10.10 -25.11 -50.15
CA LEU A 296 9.80 -23.68 -50.06
C LEU A 296 9.49 -23.27 -48.61
N PRO A 297 10.04 -22.14 -48.09
CA PRO A 297 10.83 -21.13 -48.79
C PRO A 297 12.36 -21.32 -48.73
N TYR A 298 12.87 -22.39 -48.10
CA TYR A 298 14.32 -22.61 -47.91
C TYR A 298 15.10 -22.68 -49.22
N ASP A 299 14.58 -23.44 -50.19
CA ASP A 299 15.26 -23.63 -51.48
C ASP A 299 15.43 -22.30 -52.22
N GLN A 300 14.42 -21.42 -52.20
CA GLN A 300 14.49 -20.08 -52.78
C GLN A 300 15.52 -19.19 -52.07
N ILE A 301 15.59 -19.26 -50.75
CA ILE A 301 16.58 -18.46 -49.99
C ILE A 301 18.00 -18.93 -50.28
N LYS A 302 18.21 -20.25 -50.36
CA LYS A 302 19.50 -20.85 -50.72
C LYS A 302 19.92 -20.52 -52.14
N GLU A 303 19.00 -20.58 -53.10
CA GLU A 303 19.23 -20.14 -54.47
C GLU A 303 19.62 -18.67 -54.52
N MET A 304 18.91 -17.80 -53.80
CA MET A 304 19.30 -16.38 -53.69
C MET A 304 20.68 -16.20 -53.07
N ILE A 305 21.06 -16.98 -52.05
CA ILE A 305 22.40 -16.92 -51.44
C ILE A 305 23.47 -17.31 -52.47
N GLN A 306 23.24 -18.37 -53.25
CA GLN A 306 24.16 -18.82 -54.30
C GLN A 306 24.31 -17.79 -55.42
N ILE A 307 23.20 -17.18 -55.86
CA ILE A 307 23.23 -16.10 -56.86
C ILE A 307 24.03 -14.92 -56.32
N THR A 308 23.74 -14.47 -55.10
CA THR A 308 24.45 -13.36 -54.44
C THR A 308 25.95 -13.65 -54.30
N GLU A 309 26.33 -14.88 -53.92
CA GLU A 309 27.74 -15.29 -53.82
C GLU A 309 28.44 -15.34 -55.19
N ALA A 310 27.75 -15.79 -56.23
CA ALA A 310 28.29 -15.77 -57.60
C ALA A 310 28.46 -14.34 -58.17
N GLU A 311 27.64 -13.39 -57.73
CA GLU A 311 27.78 -11.98 -58.07
C GLU A 311 28.86 -11.28 -57.23
N GLU A 312 28.98 -11.61 -55.93
CA GLU A 312 30.06 -11.13 -55.04
C GLU A 312 31.44 -11.49 -55.63
N ASN A 313 31.63 -12.76 -56.00
CA ASN A 313 32.87 -13.23 -56.64
C ASN A 313 33.16 -12.54 -57.99
N ARG A 314 32.12 -12.11 -58.73
CA ARG A 314 32.30 -11.35 -59.98
C ARG A 314 32.72 -9.91 -59.69
N ALA A 315 32.10 -9.26 -58.71
CA ALA A 315 32.44 -7.90 -58.30
C ALA A 315 33.87 -7.80 -57.74
N ASP A 316 34.31 -8.80 -56.95
CA ASP A 316 35.69 -8.89 -56.46
C ASP A 316 36.70 -9.02 -57.61
N ALA A 317 36.40 -9.84 -58.63
CA ALA A 317 37.25 -9.98 -59.81
C ALA A 317 37.31 -8.71 -60.68
N GLU A 318 36.27 -7.87 -60.65
CA GLU A 318 36.22 -6.56 -61.33
C GLU A 318 36.80 -5.42 -60.46
N GLU A 319 37.29 -5.72 -59.24
CA GLU A 319 37.80 -4.78 -58.25
C GLU A 319 36.75 -3.69 -57.82
N ASP A 320 35.45 -3.97 -57.95
CA ASP A 320 34.37 -3.07 -57.51
C ASP A 320 34.01 -3.33 -56.03
N TRP A 321 34.83 -2.79 -55.14
CA TRP A 321 34.67 -2.93 -53.68
C TRP A 321 33.33 -2.40 -53.14
N VAL A 322 32.65 -1.48 -53.84
CA VAL A 322 31.35 -0.94 -53.39
C VAL A 322 30.26 -1.98 -53.63
N VAL A 323 30.29 -2.60 -54.81
CA VAL A 323 29.36 -3.64 -55.19
C VAL A 323 29.59 -4.91 -54.38
N ASP A 324 30.86 -5.28 -54.15
CA ASP A 324 31.25 -6.37 -53.26
C ASP A 324 30.68 -6.20 -51.84
N ASP A 325 30.86 -5.04 -51.19
CA ASP A 325 30.31 -4.76 -49.86
C ASP A 325 28.78 -4.86 -49.80
N ILE A 326 28.08 -4.51 -50.90
CA ILE A 326 26.62 -4.65 -50.99
C ILE A 326 26.22 -6.13 -51.07
N PHE A 327 26.88 -6.93 -51.91
CA PHE A 327 26.59 -8.36 -52.05
C PHE A 327 26.90 -9.14 -50.77
N SER A 328 28.05 -8.87 -50.13
CA SER A 328 28.42 -9.48 -48.86
C SER A 328 27.36 -9.23 -47.77
N LYS A 329 26.85 -8.00 -47.68
CA LYS A 329 25.76 -7.64 -46.76
C LYS A 329 24.43 -8.27 -47.14
N HIS A 330 24.12 -8.41 -48.44
CA HIS A 330 22.92 -9.11 -48.90
C HIS A 330 22.99 -10.61 -48.56
N GLN A 331 24.17 -11.22 -48.67
CA GLN A 331 24.39 -12.60 -48.27
C GLN A 331 24.14 -12.79 -46.76
N ILE A 332 24.67 -11.89 -45.92
CA ILE A 332 24.40 -11.87 -44.47
C ILE A 332 22.88 -11.72 -44.21
N TYR A 333 22.20 -10.82 -44.92
CA TYR A 333 20.75 -10.64 -44.80
C TYR A 333 19.99 -11.95 -45.09
N LEU A 334 20.32 -12.62 -46.20
CA LEU A 334 19.66 -13.86 -46.60
C LEU A 334 19.93 -15.00 -45.62
N LYS A 335 21.18 -15.14 -45.12
CA LYS A 335 21.54 -16.10 -44.06
C LYS A 335 20.73 -15.86 -42.78
N ARG A 336 20.54 -14.61 -42.37
CA ARG A 336 19.67 -14.28 -41.23
C ARG A 336 18.20 -14.62 -41.49
N HIS A 337 17.72 -14.36 -42.71
CA HIS A 337 16.35 -14.69 -43.09
C HIS A 337 16.10 -16.20 -43.06
N LEU A 338 17.08 -17.00 -43.52
CA LEU A 338 17.04 -18.46 -43.43
C LEU A 338 16.90 -18.95 -41.98
N VAL A 339 17.67 -18.35 -41.06
CA VAL A 339 17.56 -18.62 -39.61
C VAL A 339 16.18 -18.23 -39.07
N GLN A 340 15.64 -17.07 -39.45
CA GLN A 340 14.30 -16.64 -39.03
C GLN A 340 13.20 -17.62 -39.45
N VAL A 341 13.24 -18.09 -40.70
CA VAL A 341 12.29 -19.11 -41.20
C VAL A 341 12.43 -20.40 -40.40
N LYS A 342 13.66 -20.86 -40.16
CA LYS A 342 13.89 -22.08 -39.36
C LYS A 342 13.42 -21.95 -37.92
N VAL A 343 13.62 -20.80 -37.28
CA VAL A 343 13.10 -20.50 -35.94
C VAL A 343 11.57 -20.55 -35.93
N PHE A 344 10.92 -19.99 -36.96
CA PHE A 344 9.47 -20.01 -37.09
C PHE A 344 8.92 -21.45 -37.24
N ASP A 345 9.49 -22.24 -38.15
CA ASP A 345 9.08 -23.63 -38.34
C ASP A 345 9.33 -24.48 -37.09
N ARG A 346 10.46 -24.24 -36.39
CA ARG A 346 10.75 -24.90 -35.12
C ARG A 346 9.72 -24.53 -34.04
N SER A 347 9.31 -23.26 -33.96
CA SER A 347 8.28 -22.83 -33.01
C SER A 347 6.94 -23.51 -33.28
N LYS A 348 6.52 -23.57 -34.55
CA LYS A 348 5.30 -24.26 -34.98
C LYS A 348 5.33 -25.75 -34.65
N HIS A 349 6.45 -26.41 -34.92
CA HIS A 349 6.63 -27.83 -34.58
C HIS A 349 6.49 -28.08 -33.08
N ILE A 350 7.12 -27.25 -32.24
CA ILE A 350 7.00 -27.35 -30.78
C ILE A 350 5.56 -27.11 -30.33
N ASP A 351 4.87 -26.13 -30.90
CA ASP A 351 3.46 -25.85 -30.57
C ASP A 351 2.54 -27.03 -30.92
N GLU A 352 2.74 -27.64 -32.09
CA GLU A 352 2.01 -28.83 -32.52
C GLU A 352 2.27 -30.03 -31.60
N GLU A 353 3.54 -30.31 -31.27
CA GLU A 353 3.89 -31.40 -30.35
C GLU A 353 3.29 -31.16 -28.96
N LEU A 354 3.44 -29.95 -28.39
CA LEU A 354 2.88 -29.62 -27.08
C LEU A 354 1.34 -29.71 -27.10
N ALA A 355 0.67 -29.27 -28.17
CA ALA A 355 -0.77 -29.40 -28.31
C ALA A 355 -1.24 -30.86 -28.23
N THR A 356 -0.47 -31.82 -28.77
CA THR A 356 -0.78 -33.25 -28.62
C THR A 356 -0.56 -33.77 -27.19
N LYS A 357 0.38 -33.17 -26.45
CA LYS A 357 0.72 -33.55 -25.07
C LYS A 357 -0.18 -32.89 -24.03
N PHE A 358 -0.91 -31.83 -24.34
CA PHE A 358 -1.94 -31.26 -23.47
C PHE A 358 -3.33 -31.51 -24.07
N PRO A 359 -3.85 -32.76 -23.98
CA PRO A 359 -5.20 -33.07 -24.43
C PRO A 359 -6.19 -32.42 -23.46
N SER A 360 -6.65 -31.23 -23.81
CA SER A 360 -7.65 -30.51 -23.04
C SER A 360 -9.00 -30.49 -23.77
N ARG A 361 -10.07 -30.21 -23.03
CA ARG A 361 -11.43 -30.17 -23.59
C ARG A 361 -11.62 -28.97 -24.51
N SER A 362 -10.81 -27.92 -24.34
CA SER A 362 -10.83 -26.70 -25.14
C SER A 362 -9.41 -26.19 -25.36
N PRO A 363 -9.06 -25.66 -26.54
CA PRO A 363 -7.77 -25.00 -26.75
C PRO A 363 -7.45 -23.90 -25.72
N ALA A 364 -8.47 -23.30 -25.09
CA ALA A 364 -8.31 -22.30 -24.03
C ALA A 364 -7.78 -22.86 -22.70
N ASP A 365 -7.85 -24.18 -22.51
CA ASP A 365 -7.36 -24.89 -21.33
C ASP A 365 -5.88 -25.32 -21.49
N ASN A 366 -5.25 -25.00 -22.62
CA ASN A 366 -3.83 -25.26 -22.83
C ASN A 366 -2.98 -24.07 -22.37
N PRO A 367 -1.87 -24.31 -21.63
CA PRO A 367 -0.91 -23.25 -21.34
C PRO A 367 -0.41 -22.59 -22.63
N GLU A 368 -0.35 -21.27 -22.64
CA GLU A 368 0.23 -20.52 -23.76
C GLU A 368 1.75 -20.73 -23.77
N VAL A 369 2.32 -20.91 -24.97
CA VAL A 369 3.73 -21.19 -25.21
C VAL A 369 4.42 -19.94 -25.75
N PHE A 370 5.50 -19.53 -25.11
CA PHE A 370 6.39 -18.48 -25.60
C PHE A 370 7.70 -19.08 -26.11
N HIS A 371 8.09 -18.75 -27.34
CA HIS A 371 9.37 -19.16 -27.93
C HIS A 371 10.39 -18.06 -27.75
N ALA A 372 11.43 -18.29 -26.95
CA ALA A 372 12.33 -17.24 -26.50
C ALA A 372 13.80 -17.47 -26.91
N SER A 373 14.42 -16.41 -27.43
CA SER A 373 15.87 -16.32 -27.68
C SER A 373 16.47 -15.21 -26.82
N ALA A 374 17.10 -15.61 -25.70
CA ALA A 374 17.72 -14.66 -24.78
C ALA A 374 19.04 -14.11 -25.35
N SER A 375 19.86 -14.95 -25.96
CA SER A 375 21.13 -14.60 -26.64
C SER A 375 20.95 -13.45 -27.64
N ASN A 376 20.12 -13.64 -28.67
CA ASN A 376 19.88 -12.63 -29.69
C ASN A 376 19.30 -11.34 -29.10
N HIS A 377 18.40 -11.43 -28.12
CA HIS A 377 17.86 -10.24 -27.44
C HIS A 377 18.92 -9.48 -26.66
N MET A 378 19.82 -10.20 -25.99
CA MET A 378 20.92 -9.59 -25.24
C MET A 378 21.85 -8.82 -26.17
N ASP A 379 22.12 -9.33 -27.37
CA ASP A 379 22.97 -8.64 -28.35
C ASP A 379 22.34 -7.32 -28.83
N TRP A 380 21.01 -7.27 -28.98
CA TRP A 380 20.27 -6.04 -29.27
C TRP A 380 20.35 -4.97 -28.17
N ILE A 381 20.58 -5.34 -26.91
CA ILE A 381 20.60 -4.40 -25.78
C ILE A 381 22.01 -4.10 -25.25
N LYS A 382 23.03 -4.88 -25.63
CA LYS A 382 24.42 -4.68 -25.16
C LYS A 382 25.07 -3.44 -25.77
N LYS A 383 24.98 -3.28 -27.09
CA LYS A 383 25.67 -2.21 -27.83
C LYS A 383 24.74 -1.01 -28.07
N PRO A 384 25.22 0.24 -27.98
CA PRO A 384 24.42 1.46 -28.22
C PRO A 384 23.98 1.58 -29.68
N GLU A 385 24.81 1.09 -30.60
CA GLU A 385 24.57 1.03 -32.03
C GLU A 385 25.09 -0.31 -32.54
N LEU A 386 24.34 -0.93 -33.44
CA LEU A 386 24.71 -2.17 -34.10
C LEU A 386 24.90 -1.91 -35.58
N ARG A 387 26.13 -2.11 -36.05
CA ARG A 387 26.42 -2.11 -37.48
C ARG A 387 25.72 -3.29 -38.13
N PHE A 388 25.40 -3.17 -39.41
CA PHE A 388 24.69 -4.21 -40.15
C PHE A 388 25.26 -5.62 -39.92
N ASN A 389 26.59 -5.80 -39.95
CA ASN A 389 27.24 -7.11 -39.79
C ASN A 389 27.17 -7.67 -38.36
N GLU A 390 26.96 -6.81 -37.36
CA GLU A 390 26.87 -7.19 -35.95
C GLU A 390 25.44 -7.48 -35.49
N GLN A 391 24.43 -7.17 -36.31
CA GLN A 391 23.04 -7.43 -35.95
C GLN A 391 22.80 -8.95 -35.83
N PRO A 392 22.13 -9.42 -34.77
CA PRO A 392 21.81 -10.83 -34.63
C PRO A 392 20.71 -11.26 -35.62
N PRO A 393 20.56 -12.56 -35.90
CA PRO A 393 19.60 -13.06 -36.89
C PRO A 393 18.14 -12.72 -36.58
N LEU A 394 17.73 -12.76 -35.32
CA LEU A 394 16.36 -12.46 -34.90
C LEU A 394 16.24 -10.98 -34.52
N SER A 395 15.26 -10.28 -35.10
CA SER A 395 14.91 -8.94 -34.63
C SER A 395 14.35 -9.00 -33.19
N PRO A 396 14.35 -7.89 -32.42
CA PRO A 396 13.89 -7.92 -31.03
C PRO A 396 12.48 -8.48 -30.87
N HIS A 397 11.58 -8.22 -31.83
CA HIS A 397 10.19 -8.70 -31.82
C HIS A 397 10.06 -10.21 -32.05
N LEU A 398 11.01 -10.82 -32.76
CA LEU A 398 11.05 -12.26 -33.03
C LEU A 398 11.74 -13.06 -31.92
N THR A 399 12.36 -12.39 -30.93
CA THR A 399 13.02 -13.08 -29.80
C THR A 399 12.04 -13.63 -28.75
N GLY A 400 10.73 -13.35 -28.86
CA GLY A 400 9.69 -13.77 -27.91
C GLY A 400 9.66 -13.06 -26.56
N LEU A 401 10.79 -12.49 -26.10
CA LEU A 401 10.87 -11.75 -24.84
C LEU A 401 9.93 -10.54 -24.75
N PRO A 402 9.67 -9.76 -25.83
CA PRO A 402 8.63 -8.73 -25.78
C PRO A 402 7.23 -9.27 -25.51
N GLY A 403 6.90 -10.48 -25.98
CA GLY A 403 5.64 -11.16 -25.71
C GLY A 403 5.49 -11.50 -24.23
N ILE A 404 6.52 -12.12 -23.64
CA ILE A 404 6.56 -12.42 -22.20
C ILE A 404 6.43 -11.13 -21.37
N ARG A 405 7.15 -10.06 -21.73
CA ARG A 405 7.04 -8.76 -21.06
C ARG A 405 5.65 -8.15 -21.18
N ARG A 406 4.99 -8.32 -22.33
CA ARG A 406 3.61 -7.84 -22.53
C ARG A 406 2.67 -8.59 -21.62
N PHE A 407 2.76 -9.93 -21.58
CA PHE A 407 1.97 -10.77 -20.69
C PHE A 407 2.14 -10.37 -19.22
N LEU A 408 3.38 -10.22 -18.75
CA LEU A 408 3.65 -9.79 -17.36
C LEU A 408 3.18 -8.37 -17.02
N ARG A 409 2.82 -7.56 -18.01
CA ARG A 409 2.23 -6.22 -17.82
C ARG A 409 0.70 -6.22 -17.85
N ILE A 410 0.07 -7.26 -18.40
CA ILE A 410 -1.38 -7.45 -18.42
C ILE A 410 -1.79 -8.05 -17.08
N VAL A 411 -1.76 -7.23 -16.02
CA VAL A 411 -2.47 -7.56 -14.78
C VAL A 411 -3.94 -7.34 -15.06
N ALA A 412 -4.80 -8.29 -14.67
CA ALA A 412 -6.23 -8.22 -14.98
C ALA A 412 -6.86 -6.90 -14.49
N ASP A 413 -7.55 -6.21 -15.39
CA ASP A 413 -8.27 -4.96 -15.10
C ASP A 413 -9.39 -5.12 -14.06
N THR A 414 -9.73 -6.34 -13.65
CA THR A 414 -10.68 -6.59 -12.55
C THR A 414 -10.12 -6.24 -11.17
N ASP A 415 -8.80 -6.15 -11.03
CA ASP A 415 -8.16 -5.92 -9.73
C ASP A 415 -7.95 -4.43 -9.39
N ARG A 416 -8.35 -3.49 -10.29
CA ARG A 416 -7.93 -2.08 -10.17
C ARG A 416 -8.99 -1.03 -9.83
N ASP A 417 -10.23 -1.04 -10.33
CA ASP A 417 -11.13 0.12 -10.09
C ASP A 417 -12.59 -0.11 -9.73
N THR A 418 -13.21 -1.25 -10.03
CA THR A 418 -14.70 -1.33 -9.89
C THR A 418 -15.25 -1.20 -8.48
N ARG A 419 -14.45 -1.26 -7.40
CA ARG A 419 -14.94 -1.20 -6.01
C ARG A 419 -14.45 0.00 -5.19
N PHE A 420 -13.84 0.99 -5.82
CA PHE A 420 -13.35 2.16 -5.09
C PHE A 420 -14.47 3.15 -4.72
N ARG A 421 -15.53 3.22 -5.53
CA ARG A 421 -16.75 3.98 -5.20
C ARG A 421 -17.40 3.44 -3.91
N ASP A 422 -17.48 2.12 -3.80
CA ASP A 422 -17.99 1.42 -2.60
C ASP A 422 -17.19 1.78 -1.33
N LEU A 423 -15.88 1.96 -1.44
CA LEU A 423 -15.03 2.35 -0.30
C LEU A 423 -15.36 3.77 0.19
N THR A 424 -15.62 4.69 -0.73
CA THR A 424 -15.94 6.07 -0.37
C THR A 424 -17.33 6.16 0.26
N GLU A 425 -18.31 5.47 -0.30
CA GLU A 425 -19.66 5.38 0.26
C GLU A 425 -19.65 4.71 1.65
N ALA A 426 -18.87 3.63 1.81
CA ALA A 426 -18.68 2.99 3.10
C ALA A 426 -18.03 3.93 4.13
N PHE A 427 -17.03 4.71 3.72
CA PHE A 427 -16.39 5.70 4.59
C PHE A 427 -17.38 6.80 5.00
N ASP A 428 -18.18 7.32 4.07
CA ASP A 428 -19.20 8.32 4.38
C ASP A 428 -20.24 7.80 5.36
N GLY A 429 -20.65 6.53 5.22
CA GLY A 429 -21.53 5.86 6.18
C GLY A 429 -20.92 5.81 7.59
N ILE A 430 -19.66 5.39 7.71
CA ILE A 430 -18.94 5.37 9.00
C ILE A 430 -18.81 6.79 9.57
N ARG A 431 -18.44 7.78 8.74
CA ARG A 431 -18.29 9.19 9.15
C ARG A 431 -19.59 9.75 9.73
N GLN A 432 -20.68 9.66 8.97
CA GLN A 432 -21.97 10.25 9.36
C GLN A 432 -22.49 9.63 10.65
N GLU A 433 -22.44 8.31 10.76
CA GLU A 433 -22.90 7.62 11.97
C GLU A 433 -22.00 7.94 13.17
N PHE A 434 -20.67 7.94 12.99
CA PHE A 434 -19.73 8.29 14.05
C PHE A 434 -19.94 9.72 14.59
N ILE A 435 -20.01 10.73 13.71
CA ILE A 435 -20.20 12.13 14.13
C ILE A 435 -21.55 12.32 14.83
N LYS A 436 -22.61 11.71 14.31
CA LYS A 436 -23.95 11.76 14.91
C LYS A 436 -23.97 11.12 16.30
N GLN A 437 -23.40 9.94 16.46
CA GLN A 437 -23.32 9.25 17.76
C GLN A 437 -22.45 10.03 18.75
N LEU A 438 -21.26 10.46 18.32
CA LEU A 438 -20.34 11.20 19.19
C LEU A 438 -20.96 12.50 19.68
N ARG A 439 -21.60 13.28 18.79
CA ARG A 439 -22.27 14.54 19.15
C ARG A 439 -23.42 14.31 20.12
N SER A 440 -24.32 13.38 19.83
CA SER A 440 -25.49 13.11 20.68
C SER A 440 -25.09 12.60 22.07
N GLN A 441 -24.18 11.64 22.15
CA GLN A 441 -23.70 11.09 23.43
C GLN A 441 -22.94 12.13 24.25
N THR A 442 -22.12 12.95 23.59
CA THR A 442 -21.38 14.03 24.26
C THR A 442 -22.36 15.03 24.85
N LYS A 443 -23.32 15.55 24.07
CA LYS A 443 -24.35 16.48 24.56
C LYS A 443 -25.13 15.92 25.76
N SER A 444 -25.63 14.69 25.65
CA SER A 444 -26.36 14.03 26.74
C SER A 444 -25.50 13.92 28.01
N THR A 445 -24.24 13.50 27.86
CA THR A 445 -23.32 13.35 29.00
C THR A 445 -23.05 14.70 29.67
N PHE A 446 -22.88 15.76 28.88
CA PHE A 446 -22.67 17.11 29.40
C PHE A 446 -23.91 17.67 30.12
N GLU A 447 -25.09 17.44 29.57
CA GLU A 447 -26.36 17.83 30.20
C GLU A 447 -26.53 17.14 31.57
N ASP A 448 -26.24 15.83 31.64
CA ASP A 448 -26.31 15.07 32.89
C ASP A 448 -25.27 15.56 33.91
N LEU A 449 -24.05 15.86 33.46
CA LEU A 449 -23.03 16.43 34.34
C LEU A 449 -23.40 17.82 34.85
N SER A 450 -24.00 18.66 34.01
CA SER A 450 -24.48 19.97 34.41
C SER A 450 -25.57 19.85 35.46
N LYS A 451 -26.59 19.01 35.23
CA LYS A 451 -27.66 18.70 36.20
C LYS A 451 -27.09 18.19 37.52
N ASN A 452 -26.17 17.22 37.47
CA ASN A 452 -25.53 16.66 38.66
C ASN A 452 -24.65 17.68 39.41
N GLY A 453 -23.98 18.57 38.67
CA GLY A 453 -23.20 19.65 39.25
C GLY A 453 -24.11 20.63 40.00
N VAL A 454 -25.22 21.02 39.38
CA VAL A 454 -26.20 21.94 39.97
C VAL A 454 -26.88 21.31 41.17
N ALA A 455 -27.21 20.01 41.14
CA ALA A 455 -27.76 19.29 42.28
C ALA A 455 -26.85 19.38 43.52
N LYS A 456 -25.51 19.41 43.33
CA LYS A 456 -24.55 19.59 44.43
C LYS A 456 -24.55 20.98 45.03
N THR A 457 -24.87 22.00 44.24
CA THR A 457 -25.09 23.38 44.70
C THR A 457 -26.48 23.53 45.33
N GLN A 458 -27.47 22.80 44.81
CA GLN A 458 -28.84 22.78 45.34
C GLN A 458 -28.90 22.22 46.76
N ALA A 459 -28.04 21.25 47.12
CA ALA A 459 -27.94 20.73 48.48
C ALA A 459 -27.67 21.81 49.54
N ASP A 460 -27.01 22.91 49.17
CA ASP A 460 -26.67 24.02 50.08
C ASP A 460 -27.61 25.24 49.90
N THR A 461 -28.67 25.11 49.08
CA THR A 461 -29.51 26.25 48.66
C THR A 461 -30.28 26.88 49.80
N ASP A 462 -30.81 26.11 50.75
CA ASP A 462 -31.54 26.68 51.89
C ASP A 462 -30.63 27.54 52.78
N VAL A 463 -29.34 27.18 52.88
CA VAL A 463 -28.33 27.98 53.58
C VAL A 463 -28.14 29.32 52.85
N TYR A 464 -27.99 29.28 51.53
CA TYR A 464 -27.86 30.50 50.72
C TYR A 464 -29.11 31.38 50.79
N LYS A 465 -30.31 30.79 50.72
CA LYS A 465 -31.59 31.49 50.89
C LYS A 465 -31.64 32.22 52.23
N HIS A 466 -31.32 31.52 53.31
CA HIS A 466 -31.28 32.11 54.65
C HIS A 466 -30.29 33.27 54.76
N LEU A 467 -29.08 33.13 54.19
CA LEU A 467 -28.08 34.20 54.22
C LEU A 467 -28.50 35.43 53.42
N VAL A 468 -29.10 35.22 52.24
CA VAL A 468 -29.67 36.29 51.40
C VAL A 468 -30.81 36.98 52.13
N ASP A 469 -31.76 36.25 52.71
CA ASP A 469 -32.88 36.78 53.50
C ASP A 469 -32.40 37.61 54.69
N LYS A 470 -31.40 37.09 55.43
CA LYS A 470 -30.81 37.77 56.58
C LYS A 470 -30.16 39.08 56.18
N ARG A 471 -29.46 39.14 55.04
CA ARG A 471 -28.86 40.37 54.51
C ARG A 471 -29.91 41.37 54.02
N LEU A 472 -30.88 40.89 53.24
CA LEU A 472 -31.98 41.69 52.70
C LEU A 472 -32.78 42.39 53.80
N ARG A 473 -33.14 41.66 54.86
CA ARG A 473 -33.97 42.19 55.95
C ARG A 473 -33.20 43.13 56.88
N LYS A 474 -31.89 42.93 57.06
CA LYS A 474 -31.08 43.72 58.00
C LYS A 474 -30.44 44.97 57.39
N GLN A 475 -29.91 44.88 56.17
CA GLN A 475 -29.00 45.90 55.63
C GLN A 475 -29.52 46.58 54.35
N TRP A 476 -30.33 45.91 53.53
CA TRP A 476 -30.64 46.38 52.17
C TRP A 476 -31.95 47.17 52.08
N VAL A 477 -32.28 47.92 53.13
CA VAL A 477 -33.57 48.58 53.28
C VAL A 477 -33.71 49.84 52.40
N ALA A 478 -32.61 50.39 51.87
CA ALA A 478 -32.65 51.71 51.23
C ALA A 478 -32.87 51.70 49.70
N LEU A 479 -32.02 51.09 48.86
CA LEU A 479 -32.16 51.12 47.38
C LEU A 479 -31.32 50.04 46.66
N PRO A 480 -31.89 49.30 45.67
CA PRO A 480 -31.15 48.30 44.89
C PRO A 480 -30.08 48.87 43.97
N GLY A 481 -28.95 48.17 43.92
CA GLY A 481 -27.86 48.42 42.98
C GLY A 481 -26.51 48.65 43.66
N VAL A 482 -25.69 49.45 42.99
CA VAL A 482 -24.40 49.92 43.51
C VAL A 482 -24.61 51.33 44.06
N ILE A 483 -24.41 51.49 45.37
CA ILE A 483 -24.36 52.78 46.04
C ILE A 483 -22.88 53.14 46.17
N PRO A 484 -22.37 54.16 45.46
CA PRO A 484 -20.99 54.61 45.62
C PRO A 484 -20.73 55.08 47.05
N LYS A 485 -19.49 54.93 47.52
CA LYS A 485 -19.05 55.50 48.79
C LYS A 485 -19.33 57.01 48.82
N GLY A 486 -19.96 57.49 49.89
CA GLY A 486 -20.35 58.89 50.07
C GLY A 486 -21.65 59.33 49.36
N ALA A 487 -22.26 58.48 48.52
CA ALA A 487 -23.51 58.84 47.83
C ALA A 487 -24.74 58.82 48.74
N SER A 488 -24.68 58.13 49.88
CA SER A 488 -25.77 58.04 50.85
C SER A 488 -25.43 58.74 52.16
N LYS A 489 -26.36 59.55 52.67
CA LYS A 489 -26.27 60.18 54.00
C LYS A 489 -26.66 59.23 55.14
N ALA A 490 -27.24 58.07 54.82
CA ALA A 490 -27.59 57.07 55.83
C ALA A 490 -26.31 56.47 56.43
N ARG A 491 -26.19 56.47 57.76
CA ARG A 491 -24.99 56.03 58.50
C ARG A 491 -24.48 54.66 58.04
N ASP A 492 -25.40 53.74 57.74
CA ASP A 492 -25.07 52.36 57.34
C ASP A 492 -24.68 52.19 55.87
N LEU A 493 -24.77 53.26 55.06
CA LEU A 493 -24.47 53.25 53.62
C LEU A 493 -23.41 54.29 53.24
N GLN A 494 -22.78 54.96 54.22
CA GLN A 494 -21.74 55.96 53.97
C GLN A 494 -20.52 55.36 53.25
N GLU A 495 -20.20 54.10 53.53
CA GLU A 495 -19.12 53.35 52.89
C GLU A 495 -19.47 52.83 51.48
N GLY A 496 -20.70 53.06 51.01
CA GLY A 496 -21.23 52.45 49.80
C GLY A 496 -21.67 51.01 50.02
N CYS A 497 -22.38 50.45 49.04
CA CYS A 497 -22.90 49.09 49.12
C CYS A 497 -23.08 48.53 47.70
N ASN A 498 -22.62 47.30 47.46
CA ASN A 498 -22.76 46.62 46.17
C ASN A 498 -23.50 45.30 46.38
N TRP A 499 -24.82 45.35 46.21
CA TRP A 499 -25.69 44.20 46.51
C TRP A 499 -25.40 43.01 45.61
N ASN A 500 -25.01 43.30 44.36
CA ASN A 500 -24.62 42.25 43.43
C ASN A 500 -23.41 41.49 43.98
N GLN A 501 -22.37 42.22 44.44
CA GLN A 501 -21.18 41.60 45.02
C GLN A 501 -21.52 40.77 46.27
N GLU A 502 -22.32 41.32 47.19
CA GLU A 502 -22.69 40.61 48.42
C GLU A 502 -23.51 39.33 48.16
N ILE A 503 -24.48 39.34 47.23
CA ILE A 503 -25.18 38.10 46.80
C ILE A 503 -24.18 37.13 46.18
N THR A 504 -23.29 37.60 45.29
CA THR A 504 -22.32 36.71 44.66
C THR A 504 -21.35 36.09 45.65
N ASP A 505 -20.95 36.83 46.69
CA ASP A 505 -20.07 36.33 47.75
C ASP A 505 -20.77 35.21 48.55
N ILE A 506 -22.08 35.33 48.78
CA ILE A 506 -22.89 34.28 49.44
C ILE A 506 -22.95 33.01 48.57
N LEU A 507 -23.09 33.15 47.26
CA LEU A 507 -23.23 32.04 46.32
C LEU A 507 -21.88 31.44 45.85
N ALA A 508 -20.78 32.18 46.00
CA ALA A 508 -19.46 31.78 45.52
C ALA A 508 -19.02 30.39 46.00
N PRO A 509 -19.22 29.96 47.26
CA PRO A 509 -18.89 28.60 47.70
C PRO A 509 -19.59 27.52 46.88
N GLY A 510 -20.89 27.69 46.59
CA GLY A 510 -21.69 26.73 45.85
C GLY A 510 -21.32 26.67 44.37
N LEU A 511 -21.01 27.82 43.76
CA LEU A 511 -20.55 27.91 42.37
C LEU A 511 -19.12 27.36 42.20
N ASN A 512 -18.24 27.56 43.19
CA ASN A 512 -16.91 26.97 43.20
C ASN A 512 -16.98 25.44 43.37
N LYS A 513 -17.90 24.93 44.19
CA LYS A 513 -18.16 23.49 44.34
C LYS A 513 -18.64 22.88 43.02
N TRP A 514 -19.54 23.56 42.31
CA TRP A 514 -19.95 23.19 40.94
C TRP A 514 -18.76 23.16 39.98
N PHE A 515 -17.93 24.20 39.97
CA PHE A 515 -16.75 24.29 39.10
C PHE A 515 -15.77 23.15 39.31
N LEU A 516 -15.37 22.90 40.57
CA LEU A 516 -14.46 21.82 40.92
C LEU A 516 -15.02 20.45 40.52
N TYR A 517 -16.32 20.25 40.68
CA TYR A 517 -16.99 19.05 40.21
C TYR A 517 -16.92 18.91 38.68
N HIS A 518 -17.28 19.96 37.96
CA HIS A 518 -17.30 19.96 36.50
C HIS A 518 -15.91 19.73 35.92
N THR A 519 -14.89 20.46 36.38
CA THR A 519 -13.49 20.28 35.98
C THR A 519 -12.97 18.86 36.23
N LYS A 520 -13.38 18.20 37.33
CA LYS A 520 -13.03 16.79 37.58
C LYS A 520 -13.67 15.87 36.54
N CYS A 521 -14.94 16.11 36.19
CA CYS A 521 -15.66 15.30 35.20
C CYS A 521 -15.10 15.51 33.79
N MET A 522 -14.67 16.73 33.45
CA MET A 522 -14.06 17.04 32.15
C MET A 522 -12.81 16.21 31.85
N LYS A 523 -12.00 15.90 32.86
CA LYS A 523 -10.85 15.01 32.68
C LYS A 523 -11.27 13.61 32.22
N THR A 524 -12.43 13.15 32.68
CA THR A 524 -12.98 11.83 32.31
C THR A 524 -13.58 11.87 30.90
N ILE A 525 -14.36 12.92 30.57
CA ILE A 525 -14.88 13.11 29.22
C ILE A 525 -13.76 13.24 28.19
N ALA A 526 -12.73 14.04 28.48
CA ALA A 526 -11.60 14.22 27.57
C ALA A 526 -10.93 12.89 27.21
N LEU A 527 -10.81 11.97 28.18
CA LEU A 527 -10.28 10.64 27.95
C LEU A 527 -11.22 9.78 27.10
N ALA A 528 -12.52 9.78 27.42
CA ALA A 528 -13.53 9.03 26.67
C ALA A 528 -13.61 9.48 25.20
N LEU A 529 -13.59 10.80 24.95
CA LEU A 529 -13.59 11.36 23.59
C LEU A 529 -12.34 10.94 22.80
N ARG A 530 -11.16 10.91 23.44
CA ARG A 530 -9.93 10.41 22.79
C ARG A 530 -10.04 8.94 22.41
N GLN A 531 -10.60 8.12 23.29
CA GLN A 531 -10.82 6.70 23.04
C GLN A 531 -11.83 6.47 21.92
N ALA A 532 -12.93 7.22 21.88
CA ALA A 532 -13.92 7.17 20.81
C ALA A 532 -13.29 7.52 19.44
N LEU A 533 -12.43 8.54 19.38
CA LEU A 533 -11.68 8.88 18.15
C LEU A 533 -10.71 7.78 17.73
N ASP A 534 -9.98 7.19 18.68
CA ASP A 534 -9.06 6.09 18.37
C ASP A 534 -9.83 4.85 17.87
N HIS A 535 -11.02 4.57 18.41
CA HIS A 535 -11.90 3.51 17.95
C HIS A 535 -12.41 3.75 16.52
N ALA A 536 -12.93 4.95 16.22
CA ALA A 536 -13.37 5.32 14.88
C ALA A 536 -12.22 5.22 13.86
N HIS A 537 -11.03 5.67 14.25
CA HIS A 537 -9.83 5.53 13.41
C HIS A 537 -9.52 4.06 13.06
N GLN A 538 -9.59 3.16 14.05
CA GLN A 538 -9.41 1.72 13.83
C GLN A 538 -10.52 1.11 12.98
N GLN A 539 -11.78 1.52 13.18
CA GLN A 539 -12.90 1.05 12.39
C GLN A 539 -12.73 1.42 10.90
N THR A 540 -12.30 2.66 10.62
CA THR A 540 -11.97 3.10 9.25
C THR A 540 -10.82 2.28 8.65
N ILE A 541 -9.76 1.99 9.41
CA ILE A 541 -8.66 1.13 8.93
C ILE A 541 -9.18 -0.27 8.59
N ARG A 542 -9.97 -0.89 9.47
CA ARG A 542 -10.56 -2.22 9.22
C ARG A 542 -11.47 -2.22 7.99
N MET A 543 -12.25 -1.16 7.79
CA MET A 543 -13.07 -0.99 6.59
C MET A 543 -12.19 -0.93 5.33
N MET A 544 -11.11 -0.14 5.37
CA MET A 544 -10.15 -0.07 4.26
C MET A 544 -9.47 -1.43 4.00
N GLU A 545 -9.08 -2.17 5.05
CA GLU A 545 -8.48 -3.51 4.94
C GLU A 545 -9.42 -4.56 4.32
N LYS A 546 -10.73 -4.44 4.56
CA LYS A 546 -11.73 -5.32 3.95
C LYS A 546 -12.04 -4.95 2.50
N SER A 547 -11.63 -3.78 2.04
CA SER A 547 -11.87 -3.36 0.66
C SER A 547 -10.95 -4.10 -0.30
N PRO A 548 -11.46 -4.63 -1.43
CA PRO A 548 -10.64 -5.32 -2.42
C PRO A 548 -9.77 -4.36 -3.26
N ALA A 549 -9.90 -3.05 -3.10
CA ALA A 549 -9.13 -2.03 -3.81
C ALA A 549 -7.71 -1.84 -3.22
N ASN A 550 -6.93 -2.93 -3.12
CA ASN A 550 -5.67 -3.03 -2.38
C ASN A 550 -4.69 -1.86 -2.62
N LEU A 551 -4.56 -1.41 -3.88
CA LEU A 551 -3.65 -0.34 -4.27
C LEU A 551 -4.00 1.03 -3.68
N VAL A 552 -5.27 1.42 -3.82
CA VAL A 552 -5.74 2.73 -3.39
C VAL A 552 -5.98 2.75 -1.88
N VAL A 553 -6.30 1.59 -1.31
CA VAL A 553 -6.44 1.36 0.14
C VAL A 553 -5.18 1.73 0.90
N GLU A 554 -4.00 1.30 0.48
CA GLU A 554 -2.75 1.63 1.20
C GLU A 554 -2.45 3.14 1.16
N LYS A 555 -2.68 3.79 0.02
CA LYS A 555 -2.58 5.25 -0.10
C LYS A 555 -3.60 5.97 0.78
N ALA A 556 -4.83 5.46 0.84
CA ALA A 556 -5.89 5.98 1.69
C ALA A 556 -5.54 5.82 3.18
N LYS A 557 -5.03 4.65 3.60
CA LYS A 557 -4.54 4.40 4.97
C LYS A 557 -3.43 5.36 5.36
N LYS A 558 -2.41 5.51 4.52
CA LYS A 558 -1.30 6.44 4.76
C LYS A 558 -1.80 7.88 4.93
N LYS A 559 -2.72 8.31 4.06
CA LYS A 559 -3.34 9.64 4.22
C LYS A 559 -4.22 9.73 5.47
N TRP A 560 -4.93 8.65 5.84
CA TRP A 560 -5.78 8.59 7.02
C TRP A 560 -4.98 8.68 8.32
N GLU A 561 -3.75 8.16 8.35
CA GLU A 561 -2.84 8.33 9.49
C GLU A 561 -2.60 9.81 9.82
N ASP A 562 -2.51 10.68 8.80
CA ASP A 562 -2.36 12.14 8.99
C ASP A 562 -3.61 12.81 9.59
N PHE A 563 -4.79 12.18 9.50
CA PHE A 563 -6.03 12.72 10.07
C PHE A 563 -6.13 12.48 11.58
N ARG A 564 -5.55 11.38 12.08
CA ARG A 564 -5.56 11.08 13.52
C ARG A 564 -4.99 12.20 14.40
N PRO A 565 -3.79 12.75 14.15
CA PRO A 565 -3.28 13.87 14.94
C PRO A 565 -4.11 15.14 14.77
N LYS A 566 -4.68 15.40 13.59
CA LYS A 566 -5.56 16.57 13.34
C LYS A 566 -6.86 16.49 14.15
N MET A 567 -7.49 15.32 14.20
CA MET A 567 -8.68 15.07 15.03
C MET A 567 -8.35 15.23 16.53
N LYS A 568 -7.20 14.71 16.99
CA LYS A 568 -6.75 14.89 18.38
C LYS A 568 -6.49 16.37 18.72
N ALA A 569 -5.93 17.14 17.78
CA ALA A 569 -5.75 18.58 17.94
C ALA A 569 -7.08 19.32 18.05
N LYS A 570 -8.05 19.04 17.17
CA LYS A 570 -9.41 19.61 17.24
C LYS A 570 -10.09 19.29 18.58
N LEU A 571 -10.00 18.05 19.05
CA LEU A 571 -10.51 17.67 20.37
C LEU A 571 -9.82 18.43 21.51
N SER A 572 -8.50 18.66 21.42
CA SER A 572 -7.78 19.45 22.41
C SER A 572 -8.25 20.91 22.44
N VAL A 573 -8.54 21.51 21.29
CA VAL A 573 -9.11 22.86 21.19
C VAL A 573 -10.52 22.91 21.80
N LEU A 574 -11.36 21.92 21.51
CA LEU A 574 -12.67 21.77 22.14
C LEU A 574 -12.55 21.76 23.67
N MET A 575 -11.71 20.90 24.23
CA MET A 575 -11.54 20.80 25.68
C MET A 575 -11.01 22.11 26.31
N SER A 576 -10.12 22.82 25.63
CA SER A 576 -9.63 24.14 26.06
C SER A 576 -10.74 25.20 26.05
N ASN A 577 -11.59 25.19 25.03
CA ASN A 577 -12.73 26.10 24.95
C ASN A 577 -13.77 25.83 26.04
N ILE A 578 -14.00 24.56 26.40
CA ILE A 578 -14.86 24.17 27.50
C ILE A 578 -14.28 24.64 28.85
N ASP A 579 -12.99 24.43 29.13
CA ASP A 579 -12.34 24.94 30.34
C ASP A 579 -12.44 26.48 30.43
N ARG A 580 -12.22 27.18 29.31
CA ARG A 580 -12.40 28.64 29.25
C ARG A 580 -13.86 29.05 29.51
N LEU A 581 -14.83 28.29 28.99
CA LEU A 581 -16.24 28.53 29.22
C LEU A 581 -16.60 28.34 30.69
N GLU A 582 -16.16 27.26 31.34
CA GLU A 582 -16.36 27.00 32.77
C GLU A 582 -15.85 28.16 33.62
N ARG A 583 -14.57 28.54 33.42
CA ARG A 583 -13.96 29.66 34.15
C ARG A 583 -14.72 30.95 33.94
N ARG A 584 -15.06 31.27 32.70
CA ARG A 584 -15.81 32.49 32.37
C ARG A 584 -17.17 32.51 33.05
N SER A 585 -17.89 31.39 33.05
CA SER A 585 -19.22 31.28 33.65
C SER A 585 -19.16 31.46 35.18
N VAL A 586 -18.17 30.87 35.84
CA VAL A 586 -17.96 31.06 37.29
C VAL A 586 -17.57 32.50 37.59
N LEU A 587 -16.63 33.10 36.84
CA LEU A 587 -16.24 34.50 37.02
C LEU A 587 -17.42 35.47 36.83
N TRP A 588 -18.28 35.18 35.84
CA TRP A 588 -19.51 35.93 35.59
C TRP A 588 -20.54 35.80 36.71
N ALA A 589 -20.64 34.62 37.32
CA ALA A 589 -21.58 34.34 38.41
C ALA A 589 -21.09 34.78 39.79
N THR A 590 -19.77 34.86 40.00
CA THR A 590 -19.12 35.18 41.30
C THR A 590 -18.56 36.59 41.41
N MET A 591 -18.58 37.37 40.32
CA MET A 591 -18.03 38.74 40.27
C MET A 591 -16.56 38.90 40.68
N GLN A 592 -15.72 37.86 40.63
CA GLN A 592 -14.30 37.95 41.04
C GLN A 592 -13.51 39.07 40.33
N ASN A 593 -13.91 39.45 39.10
CA ASN A 593 -13.29 40.56 38.34
C ASN A 593 -14.00 41.91 38.52
N ARG A 594 -14.90 42.05 39.51
CA ARG A 594 -15.71 43.25 39.77
C ARG A 594 -16.49 43.81 38.56
N ARG A 595 -16.80 42.96 37.58
CA ARG A 595 -17.57 43.37 36.39
C ARG A 595 -19.04 43.62 36.77
N GLU A 596 -19.55 44.78 36.40
CA GLU A 596 -20.93 45.17 36.68
C GLU A 596 -21.96 44.35 35.87
N ASN A 597 -21.58 43.87 34.68
CA ASN A 597 -22.41 42.97 33.87
C ASN A 597 -22.23 41.50 34.32
N ASN A 598 -22.81 41.16 35.47
CA ASN A 598 -22.79 39.83 36.07
C ASN A 598 -24.18 39.17 36.08
N LEU A 599 -24.23 37.90 36.47
CA LEU A 599 -25.48 37.11 36.52
C LEU A 599 -26.54 37.77 37.42
N VAL A 600 -26.14 38.24 38.61
CA VAL A 600 -27.06 38.88 39.57
C VAL A 600 -27.63 40.17 39.01
N ALA A 601 -26.79 41.00 38.40
CA ALA A 601 -27.22 42.22 37.71
C ALA A 601 -28.20 41.89 36.57
N LYS A 602 -27.95 40.85 35.76
CA LYS A 602 -28.83 40.44 34.65
C LYS A 602 -30.22 40.03 35.15
N ILE A 603 -30.30 39.26 36.24
CA ILE A 603 -31.58 38.83 36.82
C ILE A 603 -32.31 40.00 37.47
N THR A 604 -31.63 40.73 38.37
CA THR A 604 -32.24 41.83 39.11
C THR A 604 -32.75 42.92 38.17
N THR A 605 -31.96 43.37 37.19
CA THR A 605 -32.39 44.39 36.21
C THR A 605 -33.60 43.96 35.39
N SER A 606 -33.74 42.66 35.06
CA SER A 606 -34.92 42.16 34.34
C SER A 606 -36.21 42.29 35.16
N LYS A 607 -36.13 42.12 36.49
CA LYS A 607 -37.28 42.23 37.40
C LYS A 607 -37.72 43.68 37.65
N TYR A 608 -36.87 44.67 37.38
CA TYR A 608 -37.15 46.10 37.66
C TYR A 608 -37.68 46.92 36.48
N LYS A 609 -37.77 46.38 35.26
CA LYS A 609 -38.16 47.16 34.07
C LYS A 609 -39.67 47.50 33.96
N GLY A 610 -40.46 47.35 35.02
CA GLY A 610 -41.89 47.71 35.03
C GLY A 610 -42.15 49.16 35.46
N LYS A 611 -42.80 49.98 34.60
CA LYS A 611 -43.31 51.30 34.99
C LYS A 611 -44.60 51.15 35.81
N THR A 612 -44.50 51.12 37.14
CA THR A 612 -45.68 51.16 38.03
C THR A 612 -45.86 52.55 38.64
N ARG A 613 -47.09 53.11 38.56
CA ARG A 613 -47.49 54.31 39.31
C ARG A 613 -47.62 53.94 40.79
N TYR A 614 -47.03 54.74 41.68
CA TYR A 614 -46.96 54.44 43.12
C TYR A 614 -48.08 55.15 43.89
N PHE A 615 -48.80 54.44 44.77
CA PHE A 615 -49.79 55.02 45.71
C PHE A 615 -49.25 55.14 47.16
N THR A 616 -48.07 54.56 47.43
CA THR A 616 -47.39 54.52 48.75
C THR A 616 -46.06 55.29 48.66
N PRO A 617 -45.47 55.80 49.78
CA PRO A 617 -44.15 56.42 49.74
C PRO A 617 -43.13 55.55 49.02
N ARG A 618 -42.44 56.13 48.03
CA ARG A 618 -41.60 55.43 47.05
C ARG A 618 -40.66 54.41 47.69
N ILE A 619 -40.02 54.77 48.81
CA ILE A 619 -39.05 53.91 49.51
C ILE A 619 -39.74 52.69 50.15
N ALA A 620 -40.86 52.88 50.85
CA ALA A 620 -41.59 51.79 51.48
C ALA A 620 -42.12 50.79 50.43
N PHE A 621 -42.68 51.31 49.33
CA PHE A 621 -43.11 50.47 48.22
C PHE A 621 -41.93 49.72 47.57
N GLN A 622 -40.83 50.41 47.25
CA GLN A 622 -39.66 49.78 46.62
C GLN A 622 -39.08 48.66 47.51
N LYS A 623 -39.07 48.86 48.83
CA LYS A 623 -38.64 47.86 49.80
C LYS A 623 -39.56 46.64 49.80
N GLU A 624 -40.86 46.83 49.97
CA GLU A 624 -41.83 45.73 50.01
C GLU A 624 -41.86 44.95 48.68
N PHE A 625 -41.87 45.69 47.56
CA PHE A 625 -41.83 45.12 46.22
C PHE A 625 -40.55 44.31 46.00
N PHE A 626 -39.39 44.83 46.42
CA PHE A 626 -38.13 44.10 46.30
C PHE A 626 -38.09 42.84 47.16
N LEU A 627 -38.53 42.91 48.42
CA LEU A 627 -38.62 41.73 49.28
C LEU A 627 -39.55 40.68 48.67
N LYS A 628 -40.69 41.10 48.11
CA LYS A 628 -41.65 40.22 47.43
C LYS A 628 -41.05 39.56 46.18
N LEU A 629 -40.22 40.27 45.41
CA LEU A 629 -39.57 39.73 44.21
C LEU A 629 -38.38 38.81 44.51
N THR A 630 -37.81 38.90 45.70
CA THR A 630 -36.51 38.29 46.03
C THR A 630 -36.63 37.10 46.99
N ILE A 631 -37.58 37.15 47.93
CA ILE A 631 -37.69 36.22 49.08
C ILE A 631 -38.86 35.23 48.93
N ARG A 632 -39.74 35.43 47.95
CA ARG A 632 -40.87 34.52 47.72
C ARG A 632 -40.41 33.07 47.56
N ALA A 633 -40.97 32.15 48.35
CA ALA A 633 -40.53 30.76 48.41
C ALA A 633 -40.60 30.04 47.05
N ASP A 634 -41.60 30.40 46.22
CA ASP A 634 -41.84 29.84 44.89
C ASP A 634 -40.92 30.42 43.80
N THR A 635 -40.36 31.62 44.03
CA THR A 635 -39.53 32.33 43.05
C THR A 635 -38.32 32.98 43.72
N HIS A 636 -37.68 32.26 44.64
CA HIS A 636 -36.61 32.82 45.44
C HIS A 636 -35.42 33.19 44.54
N LEU A 637 -34.79 34.34 44.79
CA LEU A 637 -33.71 34.85 43.94
C LEU A 637 -32.57 33.83 43.76
N VAL A 638 -32.21 33.12 44.82
CA VAL A 638 -31.19 32.06 44.78
C VAL A 638 -31.54 30.94 43.79
N ASP A 639 -32.79 30.45 43.79
CA ASP A 639 -33.21 29.38 42.87
C ASP A 639 -33.17 29.87 41.41
N ASP A 640 -33.65 31.10 41.19
CA ASP A 640 -33.63 31.77 39.90
C ASP A 640 -32.19 31.98 39.40
N LEU A 641 -31.27 32.36 40.29
CA LEU A 641 -29.84 32.49 39.97
C LEU A 641 -29.21 31.16 39.57
N ILE A 642 -29.43 30.09 40.33
CA ILE A 642 -28.87 28.76 40.03
C ILE A 642 -29.45 28.22 38.72
N SER A 643 -30.77 28.30 38.54
CA SER A 643 -31.46 27.86 37.33
C SER A 643 -31.01 28.65 36.09
N ARG A 644 -30.89 29.98 36.22
CA ARG A 644 -30.42 30.82 35.12
C ARG A 644 -28.96 30.59 34.79
N PHE A 645 -28.11 30.38 35.81
CA PHE A 645 -26.71 30.01 35.62
C PHE A 645 -26.59 28.74 34.79
N GLN A 646 -27.31 27.68 35.19
CA GLN A 646 -27.31 26.40 34.48
C GLN A 646 -27.76 26.59 33.03
N LYS A 647 -28.92 27.22 32.80
CA LYS A 647 -29.47 27.41 31.46
C LYS A 647 -28.54 28.18 30.53
N GLU A 648 -27.88 29.22 31.03
CA GLU A 648 -26.95 30.03 30.22
C GLU A 648 -25.64 29.27 29.97
N PHE A 649 -25.16 28.48 30.94
CA PHE A 649 -24.00 27.61 30.76
C PHE A 649 -24.28 26.51 29.73
N ASP A 650 -25.37 25.76 29.89
CA ASP A 650 -25.76 24.65 29.00
C ASP A 650 -25.93 25.14 27.57
N ARG A 651 -26.61 26.30 27.39
CA ARG A 651 -26.74 26.92 26.06
C ARG A 651 -25.39 27.28 25.45
N ALA A 652 -24.50 27.89 26.24
CA ALA A 652 -23.19 28.29 25.74
C ALA A 652 -22.31 27.07 25.41
N LEU A 653 -22.43 26.00 26.19
CA LEU A 653 -21.73 24.75 25.98
C LEU A 653 -22.25 24.02 24.74
N ASP A 654 -23.56 23.98 24.54
CA ASP A 654 -24.18 23.36 23.37
C ASP A 654 -23.68 24.00 22.07
N ASN A 655 -23.58 25.33 22.04
CA ASN A 655 -23.01 26.08 20.92
C ASN A 655 -21.53 25.71 20.68
N VAL A 656 -20.72 25.60 21.75
CA VAL A 656 -19.31 25.20 21.64
C VAL A 656 -19.18 23.77 21.12
N LEU A 657 -20.04 22.85 21.56
CA LEU A 657 -20.04 21.48 21.06
C LEU A 657 -20.40 21.45 19.56
N ASP A 658 -21.44 22.18 19.16
CA ASP A 658 -21.90 22.20 17.77
C ASP A 658 -20.85 22.74 16.80
N GLU A 659 -20.25 23.89 17.15
CA GLU A 659 -19.17 24.49 16.36
C GLU A 659 -18.00 23.50 16.15
N HIS A 660 -17.55 22.83 17.22
CA HIS A 660 -16.39 21.93 17.14
C HIS A 660 -16.70 20.59 16.47
N PHE A 661 -17.92 20.06 16.63
CA PHE A 661 -18.33 18.86 15.91
C PHE A 661 -18.54 19.10 14.42
N GLU A 662 -19.07 20.27 14.03
CA GLU A 662 -19.14 20.68 12.62
C GLU A 662 -17.74 20.81 12.01
N ASP A 663 -16.80 21.40 12.73
CA ASP A 663 -15.39 21.49 12.34
C ASP A 663 -14.72 20.12 12.15
N MET A 664 -15.02 19.17 13.02
CA MET A 664 -14.53 17.79 12.91
C MET A 664 -15.16 17.07 11.72
N ASP A 665 -16.45 17.28 11.47
CA ASP A 665 -17.15 16.69 10.33
C ASP A 665 -16.59 17.23 9.00
N LYS A 666 -16.38 18.54 8.88
CA LYS A 666 -15.72 19.17 7.71
C LYS A 666 -14.31 18.62 7.47
N LEU A 667 -13.56 18.35 8.54
CA LEU A 667 -12.24 17.72 8.42
C LEU A 667 -12.38 16.31 7.82
N LEU A 668 -13.31 15.49 8.31
CA LEU A 668 -13.54 14.14 7.79
C LEU A 668 -14.13 14.16 6.38
N GLU A 669 -14.97 15.15 6.05
CA GLU A 669 -15.50 15.38 4.71
C GLU A 669 -14.38 15.67 3.72
N GLY A 670 -13.38 16.47 4.08
CA GLY A 670 -12.19 16.68 3.25
C GLY A 670 -11.40 15.39 2.96
N PHE A 671 -11.45 14.40 3.87
CA PHE A 671 -10.92 13.06 3.57
C PHE A 671 -11.82 12.29 2.60
N SER A 672 -13.14 12.35 2.77
CA SER A 672 -14.11 11.75 1.84
C SER A 672 -13.96 12.33 0.42
N GLU A 673 -13.90 13.65 0.28
CA GLU A 673 -13.63 14.32 -1.00
C GLU A 673 -12.29 13.89 -1.58
N MET A 674 -11.25 13.75 -0.76
CA MET A 674 -9.95 13.27 -1.21
C MET A 674 -10.00 11.82 -1.71
N LEU A 675 -10.84 10.97 -1.11
CA LEU A 675 -11.14 9.65 -1.64
C LEU A 675 -11.86 9.78 -2.98
N ARG A 676 -12.97 10.53 -3.08
CA ARG A 676 -13.71 10.73 -4.34
C ARG A 676 -12.87 11.28 -5.48
N ASN A 677 -11.94 12.18 -5.15
CA ASN A 677 -11.02 12.83 -6.10
C ASN A 677 -9.77 11.98 -6.39
N GLN A 678 -9.61 10.80 -5.78
CA GLN A 678 -8.67 9.84 -6.36
C GLN A 678 -9.25 9.45 -7.73
N PRO A 679 -8.55 9.73 -8.84
CA PRO A 679 -9.05 9.39 -10.15
C PRO A 679 -9.35 7.88 -10.17
N THR A 680 -10.60 7.52 -10.42
CA THR A 680 -10.91 6.20 -10.95
C THR A 680 -10.05 6.05 -12.19
N VAL A 681 -9.21 5.02 -12.26
CA VAL A 681 -8.43 4.79 -13.47
C VAL A 681 -9.45 4.44 -14.55
N ASP A 682 -9.66 5.37 -15.47
CA ASP A 682 -10.64 5.22 -16.54
C ASP A 682 -10.10 4.18 -17.52
N TYR A 683 -10.63 2.95 -17.44
CA TYR A 683 -10.43 1.93 -18.47
C TYR A 683 -11.78 1.48 -18.99
N THR A 684 -11.95 1.58 -20.31
CA THR A 684 -13.11 1.10 -21.03
C THR A 684 -13.11 -0.42 -21.01
N ILE A 685 -14.07 -1.03 -20.29
CA ILE A 685 -14.26 -2.47 -20.31
C ILE A 685 -14.74 -2.84 -21.71
N THR A 686 -13.91 -3.59 -22.44
CA THR A 686 -14.30 -4.09 -23.76
C THR A 686 -15.43 -5.11 -23.62
N PRO A 687 -16.30 -5.30 -24.63
CA PRO A 687 -17.36 -6.32 -24.60
C PRO A 687 -16.85 -7.73 -24.27
N LEU A 688 -15.60 -8.05 -24.65
CA LEU A 688 -14.93 -9.30 -24.30
C LEU A 688 -14.65 -9.41 -22.79
N GLY A 689 -14.24 -8.31 -22.15
CA GLY A 689 -14.03 -8.24 -20.70
C GLY A 689 -15.33 -8.39 -19.91
N GLU A 690 -16.45 -7.87 -20.41
CA GLU A 690 -17.78 -8.09 -19.82
C GLU A 690 -18.23 -9.55 -19.92
N ASP A 691 -18.01 -10.21 -21.06
CA ASP A 691 -18.36 -11.62 -21.23
C ASP A 691 -17.54 -12.53 -20.29
N MET A 692 -16.23 -12.26 -20.16
CA MET A 692 -15.37 -12.96 -19.21
C MET A 692 -15.83 -12.81 -17.75
N ARG A 693 -16.31 -11.62 -17.36
CA ARG A 693 -16.83 -11.38 -16.01
C ARG A 693 -18.10 -12.17 -15.73
N LYS A 694 -19.08 -12.15 -16.65
CA LYS A 694 -20.31 -12.95 -16.50
C LYS A 694 -20.02 -14.44 -16.33
N ARG A 695 -18.97 -14.95 -16.99
CA ARG A 695 -18.56 -16.35 -16.87
C ARG A 695 -17.90 -16.66 -15.52
N LEU A 696 -17.17 -15.72 -14.94
CA LEU A 696 -16.51 -15.87 -13.64
C LEU A 696 -17.49 -15.74 -12.47
N GLU A 697 -18.50 -14.87 -12.57
CA GLU A 697 -19.55 -14.73 -11.54
C GLU A 697 -20.44 -15.98 -11.45
N GLY A 698 -20.58 -16.74 -12.54
CA GLY A 698 -21.25 -18.04 -12.55
C GLY A 698 -20.40 -19.20 -12.01
N SER A 699 -19.13 -18.98 -11.67
CA SER A 699 -18.23 -20.04 -11.19
C SER A 699 -18.52 -20.38 -9.71
N PRO A 700 -18.73 -21.67 -9.36
CA PRO A 700 -18.99 -22.11 -7.98
C PRO A 700 -17.89 -21.76 -6.96
N PHE A 701 -16.75 -21.26 -7.41
CA PHE A 701 -15.56 -21.05 -6.60
C PHE A 701 -15.60 -19.77 -5.73
N LEU A 702 -16.46 -18.78 -6.06
CA LEU A 702 -16.52 -17.51 -5.33
C LEU A 702 -17.50 -17.52 -4.12
N LEU A 703 -18.36 -18.54 -3.99
CA LEU A 703 -19.42 -18.58 -2.96
C LEU A 703 -18.98 -19.11 -1.57
N ARG A 704 -17.69 -19.38 -1.33
CA ARG A 704 -17.25 -20.13 -0.14
C ARG A 704 -16.48 -19.34 0.94
N ARG A 705 -16.39 -18.01 0.84
CA ARG A 705 -15.44 -17.23 1.67
C ARG A 705 -16.00 -16.41 2.84
N ASP A 706 -17.32 -16.35 3.06
CA ASP A 706 -17.90 -15.35 3.98
C ASP A 706 -18.40 -15.88 5.35
N ALA A 707 -18.02 -17.08 5.78
CA ALA A 707 -18.53 -17.66 7.03
C ALA A 707 -17.44 -17.92 8.09
N SER A 708 -16.85 -16.86 8.67
CA SER A 708 -16.32 -16.88 10.06
C SER A 708 -15.66 -15.56 10.45
N ALA A 709 -16.45 -14.59 10.93
CA ALA A 709 -15.97 -13.51 11.78
C ALA A 709 -17.15 -12.92 12.55
N GLU A 710 -17.51 -13.54 13.68
CA GLU A 710 -18.38 -12.89 14.66
C GLU A 710 -17.58 -11.77 15.35
N ASP A 711 -17.89 -10.54 14.96
CA ASP A 711 -17.34 -9.30 15.50
C ASP A 711 -18.07 -9.00 16.81
N THR A 712 -17.32 -8.85 17.91
CA THR A 712 -17.86 -8.38 19.19
C THR A 712 -18.14 -6.88 19.07
N GLY A 713 -19.29 -6.53 18.50
CA GLY A 713 -19.73 -5.15 18.25
C GLY A 713 -20.05 -4.38 19.53
N GLU A 714 -19.03 -4.05 20.33
CA GLU A 714 -19.19 -3.11 21.43
C GLU A 714 -19.40 -1.69 20.84
N THR A 715 -20.57 -1.12 21.07
CA THR A 715 -20.93 0.21 20.54
C THR A 715 -20.22 1.32 21.32
N VAL A 716 -20.03 2.49 20.70
CA VAL A 716 -19.50 3.68 21.39
C VAL A 716 -20.33 4.02 22.63
N GLY A 717 -21.65 3.78 22.58
CA GLY A 717 -22.55 3.95 23.71
C GLY A 717 -22.20 3.05 24.89
N GLU A 718 -21.92 1.77 24.66
CA GLU A 718 -21.53 0.81 25.69
C GLU A 718 -20.18 1.17 26.34
N LEU A 719 -19.24 1.72 25.56
CA LEU A 719 -17.98 2.23 26.10
C LEU A 719 -18.21 3.39 27.07
N PHE A 720 -19.02 4.38 26.67
CA PHE A 720 -19.38 5.53 27.51
C PHE A 720 -20.09 5.08 28.78
N ASP A 721 -21.04 4.16 28.64
CA ASP A 721 -21.85 3.66 29.75
C ASP A 721 -21.01 2.82 30.71
N ARG A 722 -20.06 2.03 30.22
CA ARG A 722 -19.09 1.27 31.03
C ARG A 722 -18.13 2.18 31.79
N ILE A 723 -17.62 3.25 31.18
CA ILE A 723 -16.75 4.25 31.82
C ILE A 723 -17.54 5.03 32.89
N SER A 724 -18.80 5.37 32.57
CA SER A 724 -19.74 6.05 33.49
C SER A 724 -20.23 5.14 34.63
N LYS A 725 -20.29 3.82 34.46
CA LYS A 725 -20.72 2.90 35.52
C LYS A 725 -19.57 2.44 36.42
N ARG A 726 -18.39 2.12 35.86
CA ARG A 726 -17.24 1.59 36.64
C ARG A 726 -16.67 2.55 37.68
N ARG A 727 -16.89 3.86 37.55
CA ARG A 727 -16.32 4.86 38.47
C ARG A 727 -17.30 5.37 39.54
N TRP A 728 -18.59 5.04 39.42
CA TRP A 728 -19.65 5.63 40.25
C TRP A 728 -20.35 4.63 41.16
N ALA A 729 -20.11 3.32 40.98
CA ALA A 729 -20.49 2.28 41.95
C ALA A 729 -19.60 2.26 43.21
N GLY A 730 -18.56 3.09 43.28
CA GLY A 730 -17.71 3.23 44.48
C GLY A 730 -18.33 4.18 45.50
N GLY A 731 -19.23 3.67 46.34
CA GLY A 731 -19.64 4.34 47.58
C GLY A 731 -18.45 4.50 48.55
N PRO A 732 -18.50 5.47 49.50
CA PRO A 732 -17.39 5.74 50.39
C PRO A 732 -17.32 4.65 51.47
N ASN A 733 -16.53 3.60 51.23
CA ASN A 733 -16.07 2.74 52.30
C ASN A 733 -14.58 2.43 52.14
N THR A 734 -13.82 2.88 53.13
CA THR A 734 -12.41 2.65 53.41
C THR A 734 -11.94 1.24 53.06
N GLN A 735 -11.06 1.10 52.06
CA GLN A 735 -10.12 -0.02 52.01
C GLN A 735 -8.76 0.45 52.55
N ARG A 736 -8.51 0.14 53.81
CA ARG A 736 -7.16 -0.01 54.36
C ARG A 736 -6.49 -1.17 53.61
N VAL A 737 -5.58 -0.86 52.70
CA VAL A 737 -4.65 -1.86 52.17
C VAL A 737 -3.56 -2.08 53.23
N ARG A 738 -3.63 -3.24 53.89
CA ARG A 738 -2.50 -3.80 54.65
C ARG A 738 -1.46 -4.27 53.63
N ILE A 739 -0.31 -3.61 53.61
CA ILE A 739 0.92 -4.17 53.06
C ILE A 739 1.36 -5.28 54.03
N LYS A 740 1.45 -6.52 53.53
CA LYS A 740 2.26 -7.55 54.16
C LYS A 740 3.45 -7.79 53.25
N GLU A 741 4.63 -7.56 53.80
CA GLU A 741 5.91 -8.00 53.26
C GLU A 741 5.97 -9.54 53.30
N ASN A 742 6.37 -10.12 52.18
CA ASN A 742 7.34 -11.20 52.04
C ASN A 742 7.71 -11.34 50.56
#